data_AF-A0A940WIA0-F1
#
_entry.id   AF-A0A940WIA0-F1
#
_cell.length_a   1.000
_cell.length_b   1.000
_cell.length_c   1.000
_cell.angle_alpha   90.00
_cell.angle_beta   90.00
_cell.angle_gamma   90.00
#
_symmetry.space_group_name_H-M   'P 1'
#
loop_
_entity.id
_entity.type
_entity.pdbx_description
1 polymer ?
#
loop_
_entity_poly.entity_id
_entity_poly.type
_entity_poly.pdbx_seq_one_letter_code
_entity_poly.pdbx_strand_id
1 'polypeptide(L)'
;MLVLRGEPGIGRTALLDHSPGTNVRVVRSRGIRDEADLALGALHRILGVTGDADPLRDGIRATAAVADLSRPNGLLLIIDDAQWLDQPSAEALLFATRRTAGVSLVLACADGEGPACLAEPGLPELRLERLADDDAGRIVDTHAGSLPARVRANLVAAGEGNPRTLVTLARAVTADQRAGRLTSPWAPMESAVTAQPPVSDAARALLVLLAVMGARGDADLTTLLPAAGRVGASVRELTETERAGLVTVTGSAVAFRHPQARIAAYASAPLELRAAAHRAAAATPGTSARESVWHRAAAAFGPEEDTAAALVAAARRTGAEEAADALQAAAELSASPATRGERLALAASAAAEAGQRVRAAGLTAEARRHGVGAPVMWSGATAVAAALDGIRLRLLAGEGALALDAAGALVAGCRERELHGRLPAILEVVASCHIQAGGYEAARTAAAEGLDRAEHLGDTTGAARLHAVLAWLAAVTGAAVPAGRYELEDDEVRALRAWAEGAGDAARGDWSRMRGRPLPDGPLALLAGLDHMEAAMRVGDRARADEMCRRVEATAAAVAAPWTATLVSRCHALTGHGPWPEPAEGEDDPFGRGRGLLLHGEWLRRSRRRGAAAARFGEAVAIFERLGAWPWLERARAELSACGGEAARMDAAPVAPLTPQELRVARLAAAGATNREIAQSLALSPRTVGFHLYRAFRKLGVSSRAELAARTLPG
;
A
#
# COMPACT_ATOMS: atom_id res chain seq x y z
N MET A 1 41.86 -30.56 -4.80
CA MET A 1 40.88 -31.39 -4.08
C MET A 1 40.06 -30.47 -3.20
N LEU A 2 38.75 -30.69 -3.10
CA LEU A 2 37.84 -29.86 -2.32
C LEU A 2 36.77 -30.75 -1.68
N VAL A 3 36.51 -30.56 -0.39
CA VAL A 3 35.36 -31.15 0.29
C VAL A 3 34.28 -30.07 0.45
N LEU A 4 33.11 -30.30 -0.13
CA LEU A 4 31.94 -29.43 -0.02
C LEU A 4 31.04 -29.95 1.10
N ARG A 5 30.98 -29.23 2.22
CA ARG A 5 30.19 -29.60 3.40
C ARG A 5 28.96 -28.73 3.57
N GLY A 6 28.01 -29.20 4.36
CA GLY A 6 26.80 -28.45 4.72
C GLY A 6 25.65 -29.35 5.13
N GLU A 7 24.56 -28.74 5.57
CA GLU A 7 23.37 -29.48 5.99
C GLU A 7 22.64 -30.15 4.81
N PRO A 8 21.86 -31.22 5.04
CA PRO A 8 21.04 -31.82 3.99
C PRO A 8 20.07 -30.82 3.34
N GLY A 9 20.06 -30.81 2.00
CA GLY A 9 19.20 -29.90 1.23
C GLY A 9 19.75 -28.48 1.04
N ILE A 10 20.96 -28.18 1.55
CA ILE A 10 21.60 -26.85 1.42
C ILE A 10 21.98 -26.47 -0.02
N GLY A 11 21.83 -27.39 -1.00
CA GLY A 11 22.09 -27.13 -2.41
C GLY A 11 23.43 -27.64 -2.93
N ARG A 12 24.14 -28.52 -2.21
CA ARG A 12 25.41 -29.14 -2.66
C ARG A 12 25.34 -29.69 -4.08
N THR A 13 24.40 -30.61 -4.34
CA THR A 13 24.20 -31.22 -5.66
C THR A 13 23.93 -30.18 -6.74
N ALA A 14 23.09 -29.18 -6.44
CA ALA A 14 22.77 -28.10 -7.37
C ALA A 14 23.99 -27.22 -7.71
N LEU A 15 24.89 -26.96 -6.75
CA LEU A 15 26.16 -26.29 -7.01
C LEU A 15 27.11 -27.16 -7.83
N LEU A 16 27.15 -28.47 -7.59
CA LEU A 16 27.93 -29.40 -8.40
C LEU A 16 27.39 -29.51 -9.84
N ASP A 17 26.08 -29.35 -10.05
CA ASP A 17 25.44 -29.33 -11.36
C ASP A 17 25.67 -28.01 -12.11
N HIS A 18 26.03 -26.94 -11.40
CA HIS A 18 26.36 -25.66 -11.99
C HIS A 18 27.77 -25.69 -12.60
N SER A 19 27.87 -26.14 -13.85
CA SER A 19 29.14 -26.17 -14.57
C SER A 19 29.40 -24.84 -15.30
N PRO A 20 30.43 -24.06 -14.93
CA PRO A 20 31.03 -23.15 -15.90
C PRO A 20 31.63 -23.99 -17.03
N GLY A 21 31.49 -23.57 -18.28
CA GLY A 21 32.05 -24.31 -19.42
C GLY A 21 33.55 -24.48 -19.27
N THR A 22 34.03 -25.71 -19.02
CA THR A 22 35.46 -26.02 -18.91
C THR A 22 35.85 -27.06 -19.95
N ASN A 23 37.07 -26.95 -20.48
CA ASN A 23 37.62 -27.90 -21.44
C ASN A 23 38.13 -29.21 -20.79
N VAL A 24 37.77 -29.48 -19.52
CA VAL A 24 38.27 -30.62 -18.72
C VAL A 24 37.30 -31.79 -18.79
N ARG A 25 37.79 -33.04 -18.77
CA ARG A 25 36.91 -34.21 -18.69
C ARG A 25 36.26 -34.27 -17.31
N VAL A 26 34.93 -34.32 -17.24
CA VAL A 26 34.21 -34.45 -15.97
C VAL A 26 33.72 -35.89 -15.80
N VAL A 27 34.07 -36.53 -14.69
CA VAL A 27 33.54 -37.84 -14.27
C VAL A 27 32.75 -37.63 -12.98
N ARG A 28 31.47 -37.97 -13.01
CA ARG A 28 30.56 -37.79 -11.88
C ARG A 28 30.09 -39.12 -11.33
N SER A 29 30.07 -39.22 -10.01
CA SER A 29 29.61 -40.38 -9.26
C SER A 29 28.86 -39.93 -8.02
N ARG A 30 28.18 -40.87 -7.37
CA ARG A 30 27.47 -40.68 -6.10
C ARG A 30 27.83 -41.80 -5.13
N GLY A 31 27.93 -41.52 -3.83
CA GLY A 31 28.00 -42.54 -2.80
C GLY A 31 26.66 -43.29 -2.67
N ILE A 32 26.71 -44.59 -2.38
CA ILE A 32 25.54 -45.45 -2.25
C ILE A 32 25.55 -46.03 -0.85
N ARG A 33 24.48 -45.80 -0.07
CA ARG A 33 24.40 -46.22 1.34
C ARG A 33 24.70 -47.72 1.51
N ASP A 34 24.16 -48.55 0.63
CA ASP A 34 24.33 -50.01 0.69
C ASP A 34 25.77 -50.46 0.36
N GLU A 35 26.59 -49.59 -0.24
CA GLU A 35 28.00 -49.83 -0.55
C GLU A 35 28.95 -49.28 0.54
N ALA A 36 28.44 -48.55 1.54
CA ALA A 36 29.30 -47.86 2.52
C ALA A 36 30.18 -48.82 3.34
N ASP A 37 29.69 -50.04 3.58
CA ASP A 37 30.41 -51.12 4.27
C ASP A 37 31.08 -52.11 3.30
N LEU A 38 30.92 -51.93 1.98
CA LEU A 38 31.49 -52.79 0.95
C LEU A 38 32.86 -52.24 0.53
N ALA A 39 33.93 -52.81 1.09
CA ALA A 39 35.29 -52.42 0.77
C ALA A 39 35.55 -52.38 -0.75
N LEU A 40 36.07 -51.26 -1.24
CA LEU A 40 36.37 -50.97 -2.65
C LEU A 40 35.15 -50.91 -3.60
N GLY A 41 33.92 -50.96 -3.07
CA GLY A 41 32.70 -50.90 -3.87
C GLY A 41 32.63 -49.63 -4.70
N ALA A 42 32.89 -48.48 -4.08
CA ALA A 42 32.87 -47.20 -4.78
C ALA A 42 34.04 -47.05 -5.78
N LEU A 43 35.24 -47.52 -5.43
CA LEU A 43 36.42 -47.43 -6.30
C LEU A 43 36.25 -48.27 -7.58
N HIS A 44 35.71 -49.48 -7.45
CA HIS A 44 35.38 -50.33 -8.59
C HIS A 44 34.35 -49.67 -9.50
N ARG A 45 33.30 -49.09 -8.93
CA ARG A 45 32.24 -48.43 -9.69
C ARG A 45 32.72 -47.15 -10.40
N ILE A 46 33.60 -46.37 -9.77
CA ILE A 46 34.08 -45.09 -10.32
C ILE A 46 35.18 -45.29 -11.36
N LEU A 47 36.13 -46.19 -11.10
CA LEU A 47 37.36 -46.33 -11.90
C LEU A 47 37.53 -47.70 -12.56
N GLY A 48 36.63 -48.66 -12.30
CA GLY A 48 36.78 -50.05 -12.77
C GLY A 48 37.89 -50.83 -12.06
N VAL A 49 38.45 -50.30 -10.96
CA VAL A 49 39.60 -50.87 -10.26
C VAL A 49 39.13 -51.92 -9.25
N THR A 50 39.70 -53.12 -9.31
CA THR A 50 39.53 -54.18 -8.30
C THR A 50 40.76 -54.26 -7.41
N GLY A 51 40.59 -54.62 -6.13
CA GLY A 51 41.65 -54.57 -5.12
C GLY A 51 41.50 -55.58 -3.98
N ASP A 52 42.44 -55.54 -3.04
CA ASP A 52 42.49 -56.36 -1.82
C ASP A 52 42.29 -55.53 -0.53
N ALA A 53 41.87 -54.26 -0.67
CA ALA A 53 41.72 -53.27 0.39
C ALA A 53 43.05 -52.89 1.09
N ASP A 54 44.16 -53.04 0.38
CA ASP A 54 45.48 -52.52 0.79
C ASP A 54 45.61 -51.07 0.32
N PRO A 55 45.68 -50.08 1.23
CA PRO A 55 45.63 -48.66 0.86
C PRO A 55 46.71 -48.22 -0.13
N LEU A 56 47.90 -48.83 -0.07
CA LEU A 56 49.02 -48.48 -0.94
C LEU A 56 48.86 -49.10 -2.33
N ARG A 57 48.53 -50.39 -2.42
CA ARG A 57 48.34 -51.08 -3.70
C ARG A 57 47.13 -50.56 -4.44
N ASP A 58 46.02 -50.37 -3.75
CA ASP A 58 44.79 -49.86 -4.35
C ASP A 58 44.91 -48.39 -4.72
N GLY A 59 45.63 -47.59 -3.93
CA GLY A 59 46.03 -46.23 -4.29
C GLY A 59 46.88 -46.17 -5.57
N ILE A 60 47.85 -47.08 -5.75
CA ILE A 60 48.66 -47.17 -6.98
C ILE A 60 47.80 -47.54 -8.19
N ARG A 61 46.90 -48.54 -8.05
CA ARG A 61 45.97 -48.93 -9.13
C ARG A 61 45.03 -47.79 -9.51
N ALA A 62 44.48 -47.10 -8.52
CA ALA A 62 43.65 -45.92 -8.72
C ALA A 62 44.41 -44.78 -9.42
N THR A 63 45.69 -44.57 -9.08
CA THR A 63 46.56 -43.57 -9.73
C THR A 63 46.68 -43.83 -11.24
N ALA A 64 46.92 -45.08 -11.64
CA ALA A 64 47.02 -45.44 -13.05
C ALA A 64 45.70 -45.17 -13.80
N ALA A 65 44.56 -45.61 -13.24
CA ALA A 65 43.25 -45.40 -13.85
C ALA A 65 42.89 -43.90 -13.98
N VAL A 66 43.20 -43.10 -12.96
CA VAL A 66 42.95 -41.65 -12.96
C VAL A 66 43.86 -40.92 -13.95
N ALA A 67 45.12 -41.34 -14.10
CA ALA A 67 46.06 -40.77 -15.07
C ALA A 67 45.67 -41.06 -16.52
N ASP A 68 45.10 -42.23 -16.80
CA ASP A 68 44.57 -42.56 -18.12
C ASP A 68 43.32 -41.72 -18.45
N LEU A 69 42.43 -41.53 -17.47
CA LEU A 69 41.22 -40.73 -17.64
C LEU A 69 41.50 -39.22 -17.82
N SER A 70 42.61 -38.71 -17.29
CA SER A 70 42.95 -37.28 -17.36
C SER A 70 43.52 -36.83 -18.69
N ARG A 71 43.88 -37.74 -19.61
CA ARG A 71 44.43 -37.35 -20.91
C ARG A 71 43.33 -37.11 -21.95
N PRO A 72 43.48 -36.10 -22.85
CA PRO A 72 44.54 -35.08 -22.87
C PRO A 72 44.24 -33.81 -22.04
N ASN A 73 42.99 -33.61 -21.60
CA ASN A 73 42.49 -32.29 -21.19
C ASN A 73 42.34 -32.07 -19.67
N GLY A 74 42.92 -32.96 -18.85
CA GLY A 74 42.72 -33.01 -17.40
C GLY A 74 41.41 -33.72 -17.00
N LEU A 75 41.27 -34.00 -15.70
CA LEU A 75 40.11 -34.68 -15.13
C LEU A 75 39.54 -33.90 -13.93
N LEU A 76 38.22 -33.74 -13.89
CA LEU A 76 37.46 -33.33 -12.72
C LEU A 76 36.57 -34.50 -12.26
N LEU A 77 36.92 -35.09 -11.11
CA LEU A 77 36.12 -36.10 -10.44
C LEU A 77 35.17 -35.41 -9.45
N ILE A 78 33.87 -35.62 -9.62
CA ILE A 78 32.85 -35.12 -8.70
C ILE A 78 32.17 -36.33 -8.06
N ILE A 79 32.21 -36.41 -6.73
CA ILE A 79 31.50 -37.44 -5.98
C ILE A 79 30.50 -36.75 -5.07
N ASP A 80 29.23 -36.96 -5.37
CA ASP A 80 28.12 -36.51 -4.52
C ASP A 80 27.81 -37.54 -3.43
N ASP A 81 27.23 -37.11 -2.32
CA ASP A 81 26.97 -37.94 -1.14
C ASP A 81 28.16 -38.82 -0.70
N ALA A 82 29.34 -38.21 -0.64
CA ALA A 82 30.60 -38.87 -0.29
C ALA A 82 30.62 -39.46 1.14
N GLN A 83 29.65 -39.10 1.99
CA GLN A 83 29.46 -39.76 3.29
C GLN A 83 29.17 -41.26 3.19
N TRP A 84 28.71 -41.72 2.02
CA TRP A 84 28.43 -43.14 1.74
C TRP A 84 29.55 -43.84 0.95
N LEU A 85 30.74 -43.26 0.88
CA LEU A 85 31.90 -43.98 0.37
C LEU A 85 32.42 -44.94 1.43
N ASP A 86 32.89 -46.11 1.01
CA ASP A 86 33.68 -46.98 1.88
C ASP A 86 35.06 -46.36 2.13
N GLN A 87 35.59 -46.59 3.34
CA GLN A 87 36.87 -46.02 3.79
C GLN A 87 38.04 -46.35 2.83
N PRO A 88 38.24 -47.61 2.39
CA PRO A 88 39.32 -47.94 1.44
C PRO A 88 39.22 -47.21 0.10
N SER A 89 38.02 -47.10 -0.47
CA SER A 89 37.81 -46.35 -1.72
C SER A 89 38.13 -44.86 -1.57
N ALA A 90 37.71 -44.25 -0.46
CA ALA A 90 37.99 -42.84 -0.20
C ALA A 90 39.50 -42.60 -0.07
N GLU A 91 40.22 -43.43 0.68
CA GLU A 91 41.68 -43.34 0.83
C GLU A 91 42.41 -43.50 -0.52
N ALA A 92 42.01 -44.49 -1.34
CA ALA A 92 42.60 -44.72 -2.65
C ALA A 92 42.39 -43.55 -3.63
N LEU A 93 41.20 -42.93 -3.62
CA LEU A 93 40.88 -41.75 -4.44
C LEU A 93 41.68 -40.52 -3.99
N LEU A 94 41.80 -40.29 -2.68
CA LEU A 94 42.62 -39.21 -2.13
C LEU A 94 44.10 -39.41 -2.52
N PHE A 95 44.60 -40.65 -2.39
CA PHE A 95 45.96 -41.03 -2.75
C PHE A 95 46.24 -40.78 -4.24
N ALA A 96 45.37 -41.27 -5.13
CA ALA A 96 45.50 -41.13 -6.58
C ALA A 96 45.47 -39.67 -7.02
N THR A 97 44.57 -38.87 -6.46
CA THR A 97 44.43 -37.46 -6.81
C THR A 97 45.63 -36.63 -6.37
N ARG A 98 46.19 -36.89 -5.19
CA ARG A 98 47.40 -36.18 -4.71
C ARG A 98 48.63 -36.40 -5.58
N ARG A 99 48.67 -37.49 -6.36
CA ARG A 99 49.85 -37.94 -7.12
C ARG A 99 49.73 -37.76 -8.64
N THR A 100 48.55 -37.35 -9.13
CA THR A 100 48.30 -37.20 -10.57
C THR A 100 48.09 -35.74 -10.92
N ALA A 101 49.00 -35.17 -11.72
CA ALA A 101 48.86 -33.80 -12.20
C ALA A 101 47.65 -33.66 -13.16
N GLY A 102 46.98 -32.50 -13.13
CA GLY A 102 45.82 -32.25 -13.98
C GLY A 102 44.52 -32.92 -13.52
N VAL A 103 44.46 -33.40 -12.27
CA VAL A 103 43.27 -34.03 -11.69
C VAL A 103 42.75 -33.20 -10.51
N SER A 104 41.47 -32.89 -10.55
CA SER A 104 40.73 -32.26 -9.45
C SER A 104 39.68 -33.23 -8.93
N LEU A 105 39.57 -33.36 -7.61
CA LEU A 105 38.53 -34.13 -6.94
C LEU A 105 37.68 -33.19 -6.08
N VAL A 106 36.36 -33.25 -6.27
CA VAL A 106 35.35 -32.56 -5.45
C VAL A 106 34.46 -33.61 -4.79
N LEU A 107 34.37 -33.56 -3.46
CA LEU A 107 33.56 -34.48 -2.65
C LEU A 107 32.47 -33.69 -1.94
N ALA A 108 31.19 -33.94 -2.21
CA ALA A 108 30.10 -33.34 -1.44
C ALA A 108 29.66 -34.27 -0.32
N CYS A 109 29.66 -33.77 0.91
CA CYS A 109 29.43 -34.57 2.11
C CYS A 109 28.48 -33.86 3.09
N ALA A 110 27.69 -34.64 3.83
CA ALA A 110 26.97 -34.13 4.99
C ALA A 110 27.91 -33.71 6.13
N ASP A 111 27.48 -32.73 6.92
CA ASP A 111 28.20 -32.28 8.11
C ASP A 111 28.32 -33.41 9.13
N GLY A 112 29.54 -33.64 9.64
CA GLY A 112 29.81 -34.63 10.68
C GLY A 112 29.66 -36.10 10.28
N GLU A 113 29.41 -36.39 9.00
CA GLU A 113 29.28 -37.75 8.48
C GLU A 113 30.39 -38.07 7.46
N GLY A 114 30.64 -39.37 7.26
CA GLY A 114 31.52 -39.90 6.21
C GLY A 114 32.82 -40.56 6.70
N PRO A 115 33.64 -41.07 5.75
CA PRO A 115 34.92 -41.71 6.04
C PRO A 115 35.85 -40.84 6.87
N ALA A 116 36.58 -41.44 7.80
CA ALA A 116 37.51 -40.75 8.71
C ALA A 116 38.60 -39.97 7.95
N CYS A 117 39.03 -40.47 6.79
CA CYS A 117 40.03 -39.82 5.95
C CYS A 117 39.57 -38.47 5.37
N LEU A 118 38.25 -38.20 5.37
CA LEU A 118 37.68 -36.91 4.93
C LEU A 118 37.65 -35.86 6.04
N ALA A 119 37.96 -36.25 7.29
CA ALA A 119 38.07 -35.36 8.44
C ALA A 119 39.54 -35.02 8.78
N GLU A 120 40.52 -35.54 8.03
CA GLU A 120 41.94 -35.28 8.28
C GLU A 120 42.34 -33.82 7.97
N PRO A 121 43.20 -33.20 8.79
CA PRO A 121 43.76 -31.87 8.50
C PRO A 121 44.54 -31.86 7.19
N GLY A 122 44.22 -30.93 6.28
CA GLY A 122 44.96 -30.72 5.02
C GLY A 122 44.15 -30.88 3.73
N LEU A 123 42.87 -31.24 3.82
CA LEU A 123 41.93 -31.13 2.69
C LEU A 123 41.25 -29.75 2.71
N PRO A 124 41.28 -28.99 1.61
CA PRO A 124 40.50 -27.75 1.51
C PRO A 124 39.01 -28.06 1.66
N GLU A 125 38.35 -27.33 2.56
CA GLU A 125 36.92 -27.48 2.83
C GLU A 125 36.17 -26.19 2.49
N LEU A 126 35.06 -26.32 1.76
CA LEU A 126 34.07 -25.27 1.56
C LEU A 126 32.79 -25.69 2.26
N ARG A 127 32.42 -24.96 3.32
CA ARG A 127 31.17 -25.19 4.05
C ARG A 127 30.08 -24.28 3.51
N LEU A 128 28.96 -24.86 3.11
CA LEU A 128 27.79 -24.13 2.66
C LEU A 128 26.94 -23.72 3.84
N GLU A 129 26.70 -22.42 3.93
CA GLU A 129 25.82 -21.82 4.94
C GLU A 129 24.39 -21.68 4.41
N ARG A 130 23.46 -21.40 5.32
CA ARG A 130 22.07 -21.07 4.99
C ARG A 130 22.02 -19.77 4.22
N LEU A 131 21.10 -19.69 3.26
CA LEU A 131 20.90 -18.47 2.47
C LEU A 131 20.38 -17.33 3.34
N ALA A 132 20.87 -16.13 3.06
CA ALA A 132 20.28 -14.91 3.60
C ALA A 132 18.85 -14.70 3.05
N ASP A 133 18.03 -13.96 3.79
CA ASP A 133 16.61 -13.74 3.47
C ASP A 133 16.37 -13.20 2.06
N ASP A 134 17.29 -12.37 1.55
CA ASP A 134 17.20 -11.83 0.18
C ASP A 134 17.34 -12.93 -0.89
N ASP A 135 18.33 -13.81 -0.74
CA ASP A 135 18.56 -14.93 -1.66
C ASP A 135 17.50 -16.03 -1.49
N ALA A 136 17.07 -16.28 -0.25
CA ALA A 136 15.95 -17.16 0.03
C ALA A 136 14.66 -16.66 -0.64
N GLY A 137 14.43 -15.34 -0.58
CA GLY A 137 13.32 -14.68 -1.26
C GLY A 137 13.35 -14.88 -2.77
N ARG A 138 14.53 -14.78 -3.41
CA ARG A 138 14.68 -15.03 -4.85
C ARG A 138 14.30 -16.46 -5.24
N ILE A 139 14.65 -17.46 -4.42
CA ILE A 139 14.25 -18.86 -4.65
C ILE A 139 12.73 -19.00 -4.57
N VAL A 140 12.10 -18.38 -3.58
CA VAL A 140 10.63 -18.39 -3.43
C VAL A 140 9.97 -17.74 -4.65
N ASP A 141 10.44 -16.56 -5.07
CA ASP A 141 9.89 -15.82 -6.21
C ASP A 141 10.03 -16.62 -7.52
N THR A 142 11.16 -17.32 -7.70
CA THR A 142 11.42 -18.16 -8.89
C THR A 142 10.45 -19.33 -8.99
N HIS A 143 10.06 -19.95 -7.87
CA HIS A 143 9.24 -21.17 -7.88
C HIS A 143 7.75 -20.94 -7.64
N ALA A 144 7.36 -19.83 -6.99
CA ALA A 144 5.97 -19.50 -6.69
C ALA A 144 5.40 -18.34 -7.53
N GLY A 145 6.27 -17.58 -8.22
CA GLY A 145 5.90 -16.34 -8.90
C GLY A 145 5.74 -15.16 -7.93
N SER A 146 5.11 -14.08 -8.38
CA SER A 146 4.83 -12.92 -7.52
C SER A 146 3.85 -13.30 -6.41
N LEU A 147 4.29 -13.16 -5.16
CA LEU A 147 3.51 -13.39 -3.96
C LEU A 147 3.30 -12.10 -3.18
N PRO A 148 2.20 -11.97 -2.42
CA PRO A 148 2.05 -10.93 -1.42
C PRO A 148 3.23 -10.95 -0.42
N ALA A 149 3.73 -9.77 -0.05
CA ALA A 149 4.96 -9.62 0.75
C ALA A 149 4.95 -10.45 2.05
N ARG A 150 3.81 -10.53 2.75
CA ARG A 150 3.62 -11.35 3.97
C ARG A 150 3.76 -12.85 3.71
N VAL A 151 3.15 -13.34 2.63
CA VAL A 151 3.18 -14.77 2.26
C VAL A 151 4.61 -15.13 1.87
N ARG A 152 5.26 -14.28 1.08
CA ARG A 152 6.68 -14.41 0.74
C ARG A 152 7.56 -14.44 1.98
N ALA A 153 7.42 -13.46 2.89
CA ALA A 153 8.18 -13.38 4.13
C ALA A 153 7.97 -14.60 5.03
N ASN A 154 6.74 -15.10 5.13
CA ASN A 154 6.43 -16.30 5.92
C ASN A 154 7.05 -17.58 5.31
N LEU A 155 7.10 -17.70 3.99
CA LEU A 155 7.76 -18.83 3.32
C LEU A 155 9.29 -18.73 3.46
N VAL A 156 9.86 -17.53 3.35
CA VAL A 156 11.30 -17.29 3.60
C VAL A 156 11.66 -17.67 5.05
N ALA A 157 10.90 -17.17 6.02
CA ALA A 157 11.10 -17.47 7.44
C ALA A 157 10.92 -18.98 7.74
N ALA A 158 9.90 -19.62 7.16
CA ALA A 158 9.68 -21.06 7.34
C ALA A 158 10.75 -21.92 6.65
N GLY A 159 11.36 -21.41 5.58
CA GLY A 159 12.45 -22.09 4.87
C GLY A 159 13.80 -22.02 5.58
N GLU A 160 13.98 -21.06 6.51
CA GLU A 160 15.21 -20.85 7.30
C GLU A 160 16.48 -20.89 6.46
N GLY A 161 16.44 -20.28 5.27
CA GLY A 161 17.57 -20.24 4.34
C GLY A 161 17.98 -21.58 3.72
N ASN A 162 17.22 -22.67 3.93
CA ASN A 162 17.50 -23.97 3.30
C ASN A 162 16.83 -24.06 1.91
N PRO A 163 17.60 -24.13 0.81
CA PRO A 163 17.06 -24.11 -0.56
C PRO A 163 16.04 -25.21 -0.82
N ARG A 164 16.30 -26.46 -0.41
CA ARG A 164 15.35 -27.57 -0.65
C ARG A 164 14.01 -27.32 0.06
N THR A 165 14.04 -26.78 1.27
CA THR A 165 12.84 -26.41 2.02
C THR A 165 12.09 -25.28 1.32
N LEU A 166 12.78 -24.21 0.93
CA LEU A 166 12.19 -23.06 0.22
C LEU A 166 11.50 -23.47 -1.08
N VAL A 167 12.14 -24.32 -1.89
CA VAL A 167 11.56 -24.86 -3.13
C VAL A 167 10.31 -25.69 -2.84
N THR A 168 10.35 -26.50 -1.78
CA THR A 168 9.21 -27.35 -1.39
C THR A 168 8.02 -26.49 -0.98
N LEU A 169 8.24 -25.50 -0.12
CA LEU A 169 7.22 -24.56 0.35
C LEU A 169 6.64 -23.72 -0.81
N ALA A 170 7.51 -23.19 -1.68
CA ALA A 170 7.10 -22.39 -2.83
C ALA A 170 6.23 -23.18 -3.83
N ARG A 171 6.52 -24.46 -4.04
CA ARG A 171 5.71 -25.34 -4.91
C ARG A 171 4.36 -25.71 -4.29
N ALA A 172 4.27 -25.73 -2.97
CA ALA A 172 3.06 -26.09 -2.23
C ALA A 172 2.09 -24.91 -2.01
N VAL A 173 2.38 -23.72 -2.55
CA VAL A 173 1.54 -22.52 -2.37
C VAL A 173 0.15 -22.71 -2.99
N THR A 174 -0.88 -22.41 -2.20
CA THR A 174 -2.31 -22.47 -2.57
C THR A 174 -2.81 -21.23 -3.31
N ALA A 175 -3.99 -21.33 -3.93
CA ALA A 175 -4.68 -20.18 -4.53
C ALA A 175 -5.00 -19.08 -3.50
N ASP A 176 -5.35 -19.45 -2.27
CA ASP A 176 -5.65 -18.50 -1.20
C ASP A 176 -4.40 -17.79 -0.66
N GLN A 177 -3.26 -18.49 -0.59
CA GLN A 177 -1.97 -17.85 -0.30
C GLN A 177 -1.52 -16.93 -1.43
N ARG A 178 -1.67 -17.32 -2.71
CA ARG A 178 -1.37 -16.44 -3.85
C ARG A 178 -2.22 -15.17 -3.84
N ALA A 179 -3.48 -15.29 -3.44
CA ALA A 179 -4.39 -14.15 -3.31
C ALA A 179 -4.20 -13.34 -2.00
N GLY A 180 -3.30 -13.76 -1.11
CA GLY A 180 -3.06 -13.12 0.19
C GLY A 180 -4.20 -13.30 1.19
N ARG A 181 -5.14 -14.22 0.95
CA ARG A 181 -6.25 -14.57 1.86
C ARG A 181 -5.79 -15.47 3.00
N LEU A 182 -4.76 -16.28 2.77
CA LEU A 182 -4.15 -17.15 3.76
C LEU A 182 -2.66 -16.84 3.87
N THR A 183 -2.18 -16.52 5.07
CA THR A 183 -0.78 -16.12 5.31
C THR A 183 0.06 -17.23 5.95
N SER A 184 -0.57 -18.26 6.50
CA SER A 184 0.13 -19.39 7.13
C SER A 184 0.98 -20.16 6.10
N PRO A 185 2.26 -20.44 6.37
CA PRO A 185 3.11 -21.18 5.43
C PRO A 185 2.83 -22.70 5.42
N TRP A 186 1.96 -23.23 6.30
CA TRP A 186 1.82 -24.66 6.58
C TRP A 186 0.63 -25.36 5.90
N ALA A 187 -0.10 -24.68 5.02
CA ALA A 187 -1.51 -25.00 4.75
C ALA A 187 -1.82 -26.14 3.76
N PRO A 188 -0.93 -26.59 2.86
CA PRO A 188 -1.05 -27.99 2.44
C PRO A 188 0.29 -28.62 2.04
N MET A 189 0.96 -29.26 2.99
CA MET A 189 2.12 -30.12 2.72
C MET A 189 1.82 -31.60 2.93
N GLU A 190 0.55 -32.01 3.09
CA GLU A 190 0.15 -33.41 3.28
C GLU A 190 0.70 -34.36 2.19
N SER A 191 0.88 -33.87 0.96
CA SER A 191 1.38 -34.66 -0.18
C SER A 191 2.91 -34.64 -0.36
N ALA A 192 3.65 -33.85 0.42
CA ALA A 192 5.11 -33.67 0.28
C ALA A 192 5.91 -34.22 1.47
N VAL A 193 5.26 -34.85 2.46
CA VAL A 193 5.93 -35.40 3.63
C VAL A 193 6.70 -36.68 3.24
N THR A 194 8.03 -36.61 3.26
CA THR A 194 8.88 -37.80 3.33
C THR A 194 8.45 -38.64 4.53
N ALA A 195 8.25 -39.95 4.33
CA ALA A 195 7.91 -40.88 5.40
C ALA A 195 8.84 -40.67 6.61
N GLN A 196 8.28 -40.19 7.74
CA GLN A 196 9.04 -40.09 8.96
C GLN A 196 9.32 -41.50 9.50
N PRO A 197 10.51 -41.74 10.10
CA PRO A 197 10.76 -42.98 10.83
C PRO A 197 9.67 -43.21 11.88
N PRO A 198 9.23 -44.46 12.10
CA PRO A 198 8.18 -44.76 13.05
C PRO A 198 8.63 -44.40 14.47
N VAL A 199 7.84 -43.58 15.15
CA VAL A 199 8.02 -43.17 16.55
C VAL A 199 6.70 -43.33 17.31
N SER A 200 6.80 -43.46 18.63
CA SER A 200 5.65 -43.54 19.54
C SER A 200 4.75 -42.31 19.42
N ASP A 201 3.47 -42.44 19.78
CA ASP A 201 2.53 -41.31 19.71
C ASP A 201 2.93 -40.16 20.66
N ALA A 202 3.55 -40.48 21.80
CA ALA A 202 4.10 -39.49 22.73
C ALA A 202 5.34 -38.77 22.14
N ALA A 203 6.21 -39.48 21.42
CA ALA A 203 7.30 -38.87 20.67
C ALA A 203 6.78 -37.99 19.52
N ARG A 204 5.70 -38.40 18.83
CA ARG A 204 5.04 -37.57 17.83
C ARG A 204 4.47 -36.28 18.45
N ALA A 205 3.85 -36.38 19.61
CA ALA A 205 3.35 -35.23 20.37
C ALA A 205 4.47 -34.25 20.74
N LEU A 206 5.62 -34.77 21.18
CA LEU A 206 6.81 -33.97 21.46
C LEU A 206 7.32 -33.24 20.22
N LEU A 207 7.36 -33.89 19.06
CA LEU A 207 7.80 -33.26 17.81
C LEU A 207 6.86 -32.15 17.38
N VAL A 208 5.54 -32.33 17.50
CA VAL A 208 4.56 -31.26 17.19
C VAL A 208 4.75 -30.07 18.13
N LEU A 209 4.91 -30.34 19.43
CA LEU A 209 5.18 -29.30 20.42
C LEU A 209 6.49 -28.56 20.13
N LEU A 210 7.56 -29.27 19.80
CA LEU A 210 8.84 -28.68 19.41
C LEU A 210 8.69 -27.84 18.14
N ALA A 211 7.89 -28.27 17.17
CA ALA A 211 7.63 -27.51 15.95
C ALA A 211 6.86 -26.20 16.22
N VAL A 212 5.96 -26.21 17.22
CA VAL A 212 5.20 -25.05 17.66
C VAL A 212 6.06 -24.05 18.43
N MET A 213 6.92 -24.51 19.33
CA MET A 213 7.75 -23.64 20.18
C MET A 213 9.04 -23.17 19.48
N GLY A 214 9.62 -24.00 18.61
CA GLY A 214 10.85 -23.73 17.86
C GLY A 214 10.64 -22.96 16.55
N ALA A 215 9.56 -22.17 16.43
CA ALA A 215 9.22 -21.46 15.19
C ALA A 215 10.28 -20.43 14.73
N ARG A 216 11.28 -20.14 15.58
CA ARG A 216 12.39 -19.19 15.32
C ARG A 216 13.79 -19.74 15.67
N GLY A 217 13.94 -21.04 15.92
CA GLY A 217 15.23 -21.65 16.28
C GLY A 217 15.13 -22.79 17.30
N ASP A 218 16.26 -23.07 17.95
CA ASP A 218 16.39 -24.14 18.95
C ASP A 218 15.51 -23.87 20.19
N ALA A 219 14.83 -24.91 20.67
CA ALA A 219 14.08 -24.84 21.92
C ALA A 219 14.98 -25.20 23.10
N ASP A 220 14.92 -24.43 24.18
CA ASP A 220 15.68 -24.74 25.39
C ASP A 220 14.98 -25.83 26.23
N LEU A 221 15.73 -26.83 26.69
CA LEU A 221 15.24 -27.96 27.50
C LEU A 221 14.45 -27.52 28.73
N THR A 222 14.82 -26.41 29.37
CA THR A 222 14.13 -25.90 30.57
C THR A 222 12.72 -25.41 30.28
N THR A 223 12.46 -24.98 29.04
CA THR A 223 11.13 -24.58 28.56
C THR A 223 10.38 -25.72 27.88
N LEU A 224 11.08 -26.57 27.13
CA LEU A 224 10.52 -27.68 26.38
C LEU A 224 9.97 -28.78 27.28
N LEU A 225 10.70 -29.20 28.33
CA LEU A 225 10.29 -30.33 29.16
C LEU A 225 9.01 -30.08 29.99
N PRO A 226 8.81 -28.91 30.63
CA PRO A 226 7.54 -28.59 31.28
C PRO A 226 6.35 -28.58 30.31
N ALA A 227 6.57 -28.12 29.07
CA ALA A 227 5.56 -28.16 28.02
C ALA A 227 5.29 -29.61 27.55
N ALA A 228 6.35 -30.41 27.41
CA ALA A 228 6.29 -31.81 27.00
C ALA A 228 5.44 -32.66 27.95
N GLY A 229 5.57 -32.43 29.26
CA GLY A 229 4.75 -33.11 30.27
C GLY A 229 3.24 -32.90 30.06
N ARG A 230 2.82 -31.75 29.51
CA ARG A 230 1.40 -31.45 29.22
C ARG A 230 0.86 -32.18 28.00
N VAL A 231 1.74 -32.67 27.12
CA VAL A 231 1.37 -33.53 25.97
C VAL A 231 1.71 -34.99 26.21
N GLY A 232 2.04 -35.37 27.45
CA GLY A 232 2.34 -36.76 27.83
C GLY A 232 3.72 -37.25 27.40
N ALA A 233 4.65 -36.33 27.08
CA ALA A 233 6.02 -36.65 26.69
C ALA A 233 7.02 -36.29 27.79
N SER A 234 8.15 -36.99 27.79
CA SER A 234 9.24 -36.81 28.75
C SER A 234 10.61 -36.82 28.07
N VAL A 235 11.68 -36.79 28.87
CA VAL A 235 13.05 -37.00 28.37
C VAL A 235 13.19 -38.33 27.63
N ARG A 236 12.40 -39.36 27.98
CA ARG A 236 12.42 -40.66 27.30
C ARG A 236 12.05 -40.53 25.81
N GLU A 237 10.97 -39.82 25.52
CA GLU A 237 10.51 -39.57 24.15
C GLU A 237 11.48 -38.64 23.41
N LEU A 238 12.14 -37.70 24.11
CA LEU A 238 13.20 -36.90 23.50
C LEU A 238 14.35 -37.79 23.02
N THR A 239 14.83 -38.71 23.87
CA THR A 239 15.86 -39.69 23.49
C THR A 239 15.41 -40.60 22.34
N GLU A 240 14.12 -40.97 22.30
CA GLU A 240 13.56 -41.71 21.17
C GLU A 240 13.67 -40.92 19.85
N THR A 241 13.27 -39.65 19.86
CA THR A 241 13.34 -38.79 18.66
C THR A 241 14.77 -38.47 18.23
N GLU A 242 15.72 -38.38 19.17
CA GLU A 242 17.14 -38.21 18.89
C GLU A 242 17.74 -39.46 18.25
N ARG A 243 17.43 -40.66 18.77
CA ARG A 243 17.85 -41.94 18.17
C ARG A 243 17.26 -42.18 16.79
N ALA A 244 16.03 -41.72 16.57
CA ALA A 244 15.39 -41.74 15.25
C ALA A 244 16.00 -40.72 14.27
N GLY A 245 16.95 -39.88 14.71
CA GLY A 245 17.61 -38.88 13.89
C GLY A 245 16.73 -37.69 13.51
N LEU A 246 15.65 -37.45 14.25
CA LEU A 246 14.71 -36.35 13.97
C LEU A 246 15.13 -35.03 14.63
N VAL A 247 15.74 -35.14 15.80
CA VAL A 247 16.22 -33.99 16.59
C VAL A 247 17.66 -34.20 17.02
N THR A 248 18.32 -33.09 17.37
CA THR A 248 19.65 -33.07 17.96
C THR A 248 19.60 -32.27 19.26
N VAL A 249 20.25 -32.78 20.31
CA VAL A 249 20.37 -32.11 21.60
C VAL A 249 21.83 -31.67 21.80
N THR A 250 22.05 -30.36 21.91
CA THR A 250 23.38 -29.79 22.15
C THR A 250 23.35 -28.94 23.42
N GLY A 251 23.87 -29.48 24.52
CA GLY A 251 23.73 -28.83 25.83
C GLY A 251 22.27 -28.75 26.26
N SER A 252 21.73 -27.53 26.42
CA SER A 252 20.31 -27.31 26.71
C SER A 252 19.46 -27.04 25.46
N ALA A 253 20.08 -26.88 24.29
CA ALA A 253 19.37 -26.59 23.04
C ALA A 253 18.88 -27.86 22.37
N VAL A 254 17.61 -27.87 21.95
CA VAL A 254 16.97 -28.94 21.17
C VAL A 254 16.54 -28.38 19.83
N ALA A 255 17.04 -28.98 18.76
CA ALA A 255 16.76 -28.56 17.40
C ALA A 255 16.26 -29.73 16.56
N PHE A 256 15.47 -29.46 15.52
CA PHE A 256 15.24 -30.46 14.49
C PHE A 256 16.53 -30.65 13.68
N ARG A 257 16.94 -31.90 13.45
CA ARG A 257 18.09 -32.19 12.60
C ARG A 257 17.88 -31.66 11.17
N HIS A 258 16.61 -31.61 10.73
CA HIS A 258 16.22 -31.14 9.40
C HIS A 258 15.00 -30.20 9.48
N PRO A 259 15.02 -29.00 8.86
CA PRO A 259 13.86 -28.10 8.82
C PRO A 259 12.59 -28.75 8.23
N GLN A 260 12.76 -29.68 7.29
CA GLN A 260 11.66 -30.47 6.73
C GLN A 260 10.99 -31.41 7.73
N ALA A 261 11.75 -31.94 8.70
CA ALA A 261 11.19 -32.77 9.77
C ALA A 261 10.27 -31.97 10.68
N ARG A 262 10.61 -30.70 10.96
CA ARG A 262 9.75 -29.74 11.68
C ARG A 262 8.42 -29.54 10.96
N ILE A 263 8.50 -29.26 9.65
CA ILE A 263 7.32 -29.06 8.82
C ILE A 263 6.45 -30.31 8.72
N ALA A 264 7.07 -31.46 8.47
CA ALA A 264 6.39 -32.73 8.42
C ALA A 264 5.72 -33.09 9.75
N ALA A 265 6.39 -32.86 10.89
CA ALA A 265 5.85 -33.14 12.22
C ALA A 265 4.57 -32.33 12.46
N TYR A 266 4.56 -31.04 12.15
CA TYR A 266 3.38 -30.20 12.34
C TYR A 266 2.27 -30.49 11.31
N ALA A 267 2.62 -30.59 10.02
CA ALA A 267 1.65 -30.72 8.94
C ALA A 267 0.94 -32.08 8.92
N SER A 268 1.63 -33.17 9.30
CA SER A 268 1.03 -34.51 9.37
C SER A 268 0.27 -34.77 10.67
N ALA A 269 0.33 -33.85 11.64
CA ALA A 269 -0.30 -34.03 12.93
C ALA A 269 -1.82 -33.85 12.84
N PRO A 270 -2.61 -34.79 13.42
CA PRO A 270 -4.04 -34.60 13.60
C PRO A 270 -4.34 -33.28 14.30
N LEU A 271 -5.51 -32.72 13.98
CA LEU A 271 -5.96 -31.42 14.50
C LEU A 271 -5.91 -31.37 16.04
N GLU A 272 -6.33 -32.44 16.72
CA GLU A 272 -6.32 -32.56 18.18
C GLU A 272 -4.91 -32.42 18.77
N LEU A 273 -3.92 -33.03 18.11
CA LEU A 273 -2.53 -33.01 18.55
C LEU A 273 -1.91 -31.62 18.37
N ARG A 274 -2.21 -30.95 17.26
CA ARG A 274 -1.79 -29.56 17.03
C ARG A 274 -2.34 -28.63 18.11
N ALA A 275 -3.63 -28.74 18.43
CA ALA A 275 -4.22 -27.91 19.48
C ALA A 275 -3.69 -28.24 20.88
N ALA A 276 -3.39 -29.51 21.18
CA ALA A 276 -2.75 -29.90 22.45
C ALA A 276 -1.34 -29.27 22.58
N ALA A 277 -0.55 -29.31 21.52
CA ALA A 277 0.77 -28.68 21.47
C ALA A 277 0.69 -27.15 21.66
N HIS A 278 -0.23 -26.48 20.96
CA HIS A 278 -0.45 -25.05 21.13
C HIS A 278 -0.93 -24.69 22.56
N ARG A 279 -1.84 -25.45 23.17
CA ARG A 279 -2.23 -25.24 24.59
C ARG A 279 -1.05 -25.43 25.54
N ALA A 280 -0.23 -26.45 25.33
CA ALA A 280 0.95 -26.69 26.14
C ALA A 280 1.96 -25.54 26.03
N ALA A 281 2.23 -25.06 24.80
CA ALA A 281 3.08 -23.90 24.57
C ALA A 281 2.52 -22.64 25.25
N ALA A 282 1.23 -22.34 25.10
CA ALA A 282 0.59 -21.17 25.71
C ALA A 282 0.70 -21.12 27.24
N ALA A 283 0.68 -22.29 27.89
CA ALA A 283 0.74 -22.46 29.35
C ALA A 283 2.17 -22.58 29.90
N THR A 284 3.19 -22.50 29.05
CA THR A 284 4.58 -22.71 29.46
C THR A 284 5.16 -21.45 30.12
N PRO A 285 5.69 -21.54 31.35
CA PRO A 285 6.35 -20.41 32.02
C PRO A 285 7.48 -19.85 31.15
N GLY A 286 7.55 -18.53 31.01
CA GLY A 286 8.54 -17.85 30.15
C GLY A 286 8.03 -17.50 28.76
N THR A 287 6.91 -18.07 28.31
CA THR A 287 6.23 -17.64 27.08
C THR A 287 5.70 -16.23 27.25
N SER A 288 6.01 -15.32 26.31
CA SER A 288 5.54 -13.95 26.40
C SER A 288 4.00 -13.88 26.36
N ALA A 289 3.40 -12.88 27.01
CA ALA A 289 1.94 -12.68 26.97
C ALA A 289 1.42 -12.58 25.52
N ARG A 290 2.25 -12.03 24.61
CA ARG A 290 1.96 -11.93 23.19
C ARG A 290 1.93 -13.32 22.52
N GLU A 291 2.97 -14.13 22.69
CA GLU A 291 3.03 -15.48 22.11
C GLU A 291 1.96 -16.41 22.69
N SER A 292 1.70 -16.33 23.99
CA SER A 292 0.67 -17.14 24.65
C SER A 292 -0.73 -16.91 24.05
N VAL A 293 -1.08 -15.66 23.72
CA VAL A 293 -2.35 -15.34 23.05
C VAL A 293 -2.43 -15.96 21.65
N TRP A 294 -1.34 -15.93 20.87
CA TRP A 294 -1.30 -16.55 19.55
C TRP A 294 -1.41 -18.08 19.62
N HIS A 295 -0.75 -18.72 20.59
CA HIS A 295 -0.90 -20.16 20.79
C HIS A 295 -2.32 -20.55 21.22
N ARG A 296 -2.96 -19.77 22.10
CA ARG A 296 -4.38 -20.01 22.45
C ARG A 296 -5.29 -19.90 21.24
N ALA A 297 -5.10 -18.86 20.43
CA ALA A 297 -5.87 -18.66 19.20
C ALA A 297 -5.73 -19.84 18.23
N ALA A 298 -4.50 -20.35 18.04
CA ALA A 298 -4.23 -21.49 17.18
C ALA A 298 -4.76 -22.84 17.73
N ALA A 299 -5.09 -22.92 19.02
CA ALA A 299 -5.67 -24.11 19.63
C ALA A 299 -7.21 -24.12 19.69
N ALA A 300 -7.86 -23.02 19.32
CA ALA A 300 -9.30 -22.87 19.43
C ALA A 300 -10.02 -23.60 18.28
N PHE A 301 -11.11 -24.29 18.61
CA PHE A 301 -11.94 -25.04 17.66
C PHE A 301 -13.26 -24.36 17.32
N GLY A 302 -13.45 -23.15 17.81
CA GLY A 302 -14.68 -22.38 17.66
C GLY A 302 -14.56 -21.04 18.36
N PRO A 303 -15.69 -20.34 18.57
CA PRO A 303 -15.68 -19.06 19.24
C PRO A 303 -15.07 -19.12 20.64
N GLU A 304 -14.12 -18.23 20.91
CA GLU A 304 -13.44 -18.09 22.20
C GLU A 304 -13.18 -16.60 22.49
N GLU A 305 -14.17 -15.97 23.13
CA GLU A 305 -14.24 -14.51 23.21
C GLU A 305 -13.13 -13.89 24.07
N ASP A 306 -12.66 -14.59 25.11
CA ASP A 306 -11.55 -14.13 25.97
C ASP A 306 -10.23 -14.06 25.20
N THR A 307 -9.94 -15.09 24.39
CA THR A 307 -8.75 -15.13 23.52
C THR A 307 -8.87 -14.08 22.42
N ALA A 308 -10.07 -13.90 21.85
CA ALA A 308 -10.33 -12.85 20.88
C ALA A 308 -10.12 -11.44 21.46
N ALA A 309 -10.60 -11.17 22.68
CA ALA A 309 -10.39 -9.90 23.37
C ALA A 309 -8.90 -9.66 23.67
N ALA A 310 -8.16 -10.70 24.05
CA ALA A 310 -6.71 -10.61 24.28
C ALA A 310 -5.94 -10.29 22.98
N LEU A 311 -6.36 -10.85 21.83
CA LEU A 311 -5.81 -10.51 20.52
C LEU A 311 -6.08 -9.04 20.14
N VAL A 312 -7.29 -8.53 20.36
CA VAL A 312 -7.62 -7.10 20.15
C VAL A 312 -6.73 -6.20 21.02
N ALA A 313 -6.52 -6.57 22.28
CA ALA A 313 -5.65 -5.82 23.18
C ALA A 313 -4.18 -5.88 22.74
N ALA A 314 -3.73 -7.01 22.20
CA ALA A 314 -2.38 -7.16 21.64
C ALA A 314 -2.19 -6.29 20.39
N ALA A 315 -3.18 -6.24 19.49
CA ALA A 315 -3.14 -5.46 18.25
C ALA A 315 -2.84 -3.97 18.48
N ARG A 316 -3.33 -3.40 19.59
CA ARG A 316 -3.09 -1.99 19.96
C ARG A 316 -1.63 -1.64 20.26
N ARG A 317 -0.78 -2.65 20.50
CA ARG A 317 0.62 -2.48 20.92
C ARG A 317 1.62 -2.92 19.84
N THR A 318 1.13 -3.26 18.65
CA THR A 318 1.95 -3.80 17.55
C THR A 318 1.87 -2.90 16.33
N GLY A 319 2.78 -3.09 15.36
CA GLY A 319 2.69 -2.41 14.07
C GLY A 319 1.41 -2.80 13.30
N ALA A 320 0.99 -1.96 12.36
CA ALA A 320 -0.26 -2.09 11.59
C ALA A 320 -0.43 -3.49 10.96
N GLU A 321 0.66 -4.07 10.47
CA GLU A 321 0.63 -5.39 9.84
C GLU A 321 0.31 -6.53 10.81
N GLU A 322 0.92 -6.52 11.98
CA GLU A 322 0.67 -7.49 13.04
C GLU A 322 -0.69 -7.26 13.70
N ALA A 323 -1.12 -6.00 13.78
CA ALA A 323 -2.45 -5.63 14.26
C ALA A 323 -3.54 -6.21 13.34
N ALA A 324 -3.37 -6.16 12.03
CA ALA A 324 -4.31 -6.73 11.07
C ALA A 324 -4.49 -8.25 11.27
N ASP A 325 -3.39 -8.98 11.45
CA ASP A 325 -3.41 -10.42 11.73
C ASP A 325 -4.13 -10.72 13.04
N ALA A 326 -3.80 -10.00 14.11
CA ALA A 326 -4.40 -10.21 15.42
C ALA A 326 -5.91 -9.92 15.42
N LEU A 327 -6.34 -8.86 14.73
CA LEU A 327 -7.75 -8.47 14.62
C LEU A 327 -8.56 -9.44 13.76
N GLN A 328 -7.96 -9.97 12.69
CA GLN A 328 -8.60 -10.99 11.86
C GLN A 328 -8.78 -12.30 12.65
N ALA A 329 -7.74 -12.77 13.35
CA ALA A 329 -7.85 -13.94 14.24
C ALA A 329 -8.87 -13.71 15.36
N ALA A 330 -8.94 -12.49 15.93
CA ALA A 330 -9.96 -12.15 16.92
C ALA A 330 -11.39 -12.20 16.36
N ALA A 331 -11.57 -11.88 15.07
CA ALA A 331 -12.85 -11.99 14.40
C ALA A 331 -13.24 -13.46 14.16
N GLU A 332 -12.29 -14.31 13.77
CA GLU A 332 -12.50 -15.75 13.60
C GLU A 332 -12.96 -16.41 14.92
N LEU A 333 -12.46 -15.94 16.05
CA LEU A 333 -12.81 -16.41 17.39
C LEU A 333 -14.05 -15.73 18.01
N SER A 334 -14.70 -14.78 17.33
CA SER A 334 -15.91 -14.13 17.82
C SER A 334 -17.12 -15.06 17.82
N ALA A 335 -17.93 -15.04 18.88
CA ALA A 335 -19.19 -15.78 18.90
C ALA A 335 -20.30 -15.06 18.12
N SER A 336 -20.41 -13.74 18.28
CA SER A 336 -21.44 -12.92 17.64
C SER A 336 -21.06 -12.52 16.21
N PRO A 337 -21.97 -12.66 15.22
CA PRO A 337 -21.77 -12.12 13.87
C PRO A 337 -21.48 -10.62 13.87
N ALA A 338 -22.13 -9.85 14.75
CA ALA A 338 -21.91 -8.41 14.86
C ALA A 338 -20.45 -8.13 15.29
N THR A 339 -20.02 -8.71 16.42
CA THR A 339 -18.65 -8.57 16.95
C THR A 339 -17.58 -9.05 15.98
N ARG A 340 -17.85 -10.15 15.25
CA ARG A 340 -17.00 -10.65 14.16
C ARG A 340 -16.84 -9.58 13.07
N GLY A 341 -17.94 -9.00 12.62
CA GLY A 341 -17.92 -7.94 11.61
C GLY A 341 -17.14 -6.71 12.06
N GLU A 342 -17.27 -6.28 13.33
CA GLU A 342 -16.53 -5.11 13.84
C GLU A 342 -15.02 -5.36 13.85
N ARG A 343 -14.61 -6.55 14.32
CA ARG A 343 -13.20 -6.95 14.35
C ARG A 343 -12.61 -7.11 12.94
N LEU A 344 -13.39 -7.61 11.98
CA LEU A 344 -12.99 -7.64 10.56
C LEU A 344 -12.81 -6.24 9.98
N ALA A 345 -13.66 -5.28 10.34
CA ALA A 345 -13.51 -3.90 9.88
C ALA A 345 -12.26 -3.23 10.47
N LEU A 346 -11.96 -3.49 11.75
CA LEU A 346 -10.70 -3.07 12.38
C LEU A 346 -9.48 -3.73 11.70
N ALA A 347 -9.57 -5.02 11.38
CA ALA A 347 -8.52 -5.74 10.64
C ALA A 347 -8.30 -5.14 9.24
N ALA A 348 -9.38 -4.76 8.55
CA ALA A 348 -9.32 -4.09 7.25
C ALA A 348 -8.60 -2.74 7.34
N SER A 349 -8.87 -1.96 8.39
CA SER A 349 -8.20 -0.67 8.66
C SER A 349 -6.69 -0.87 8.89
N ALA A 350 -6.33 -1.81 9.76
CA ALA A 350 -4.92 -2.12 10.04
C ALA A 350 -4.18 -2.66 8.80
N ALA A 351 -4.85 -3.46 7.96
CA ALA A 351 -4.30 -3.92 6.69
C ALA A 351 -4.09 -2.75 5.69
N ALA A 352 -4.99 -1.77 5.66
CA ALA A 352 -4.84 -0.59 4.82
C ALA A 352 -3.66 0.29 5.27
N GLU A 353 -3.51 0.51 6.58
CA GLU A 353 -2.35 1.20 7.19
C GLU A 353 -1.03 0.52 6.85
N ALA A 354 -1.02 -0.81 6.79
CA ALA A 354 0.14 -1.60 6.36
C ALA A 354 0.36 -1.63 4.84
N GLY A 355 -0.41 -0.86 4.05
CA GLY A 355 -0.32 -0.84 2.58
C GLY A 355 -0.90 -2.08 1.87
N GLN A 356 -1.58 -2.97 2.59
CA GLN A 356 -2.10 -4.25 2.08
C GLN A 356 -3.49 -4.07 1.41
N ARG A 357 -3.53 -3.30 0.33
CA ARG A 357 -4.79 -2.85 -0.33
C ARG A 357 -5.76 -3.99 -0.70
N VAL A 358 -5.26 -5.10 -1.25
CA VAL A 358 -6.09 -6.26 -1.63
C VAL A 358 -6.71 -6.93 -0.41
N ARG A 359 -5.92 -7.08 0.66
CA ARG A 359 -6.38 -7.69 1.92
C ARG A 359 -7.40 -6.80 2.62
N ALA A 360 -7.15 -5.49 2.68
CA ALA A 360 -8.09 -4.52 3.23
C ALA A 360 -9.44 -4.57 2.50
N ALA A 361 -9.44 -4.66 1.16
CA ALA A 361 -10.66 -4.81 0.37
C ALA A 361 -11.41 -6.12 0.66
N GLY A 362 -10.70 -7.24 0.76
CA GLY A 362 -11.26 -8.54 1.12
C GLY A 362 -11.92 -8.56 2.51
N LEU A 363 -11.20 -8.05 3.51
CA LEU A 363 -11.70 -7.94 4.89
C LEU A 363 -12.89 -6.98 5.00
N THR A 364 -12.89 -5.90 4.23
CA THR A 364 -14.03 -4.97 4.13
C THR A 364 -15.26 -5.66 3.55
N ALA A 365 -15.09 -6.44 2.48
CA ALA A 365 -16.19 -7.20 1.87
C ALA A 365 -16.73 -8.26 2.84
N GLU A 366 -15.86 -8.90 3.61
CA GLU A 366 -16.25 -9.89 4.61
C GLU A 366 -16.99 -9.27 5.81
N ALA A 367 -16.51 -8.14 6.34
CA ALA A 367 -17.19 -7.38 7.38
C ALA A 367 -18.64 -7.05 6.96
N ARG A 368 -18.85 -6.58 5.72
CA ARG A 368 -20.19 -6.28 5.18
C ARG A 368 -21.14 -7.48 5.17
N ARG A 369 -20.64 -8.69 4.92
CA ARG A 369 -21.46 -9.92 4.94
C ARG A 369 -22.04 -10.22 6.33
N HIS A 370 -21.42 -9.72 7.38
CA HIS A 370 -21.88 -9.88 8.77
C HIS A 370 -22.86 -8.78 9.22
N GLY A 371 -23.45 -8.03 8.30
CA GLY A 371 -24.41 -6.97 8.65
C GLY A 371 -23.77 -5.73 9.27
N VAL A 372 -22.43 -5.65 9.26
CA VAL A 372 -21.73 -4.40 9.49
C VAL A 372 -22.01 -3.51 8.29
N GLY A 373 -23.03 -2.66 8.45
CA GLY A 373 -23.21 -1.51 7.59
C GLY A 373 -21.98 -0.61 7.66
N ALA A 374 -21.88 0.36 6.75
CA ALA A 374 -20.87 1.41 6.83
C ALA A 374 -20.55 1.85 8.28
N PRO A 375 -21.50 2.06 9.21
CA PRO A 375 -21.26 2.66 10.53
C PRO A 375 -20.24 1.94 11.44
N VAL A 376 -20.19 0.63 11.56
CA VAL A 376 -19.28 -0.04 12.53
C VAL A 376 -17.81 0.02 12.10
N MET A 377 -17.53 0.29 10.82
CA MET A 377 -16.15 0.43 10.35
C MET A 377 -15.40 1.60 11.01
N TRP A 378 -16.08 2.59 11.60
CA TRP A 378 -15.54 3.94 11.89
C TRP A 378 -15.06 4.19 13.33
N SER A 379 -14.87 3.16 14.17
CA SER A 379 -14.48 3.34 15.57
C SER A 379 -12.98 3.67 15.77
N GLY A 380 -12.17 3.60 14.71
CA GLY A 380 -10.74 3.93 14.72
C GLY A 380 -10.40 5.22 13.96
N ALA A 381 -9.35 5.92 14.41
CA ALA A 381 -8.78 7.10 13.75
C ALA A 381 -8.52 6.89 12.25
N THR A 382 -8.15 5.66 11.89
CA THR A 382 -7.73 5.24 10.57
C THR A 382 -8.86 4.72 9.70
N ALA A 383 -9.99 4.34 10.27
CA ALA A 383 -11.20 4.05 9.50
C ALA A 383 -11.89 5.33 9.02
N VAL A 384 -11.88 6.38 9.85
CA VAL A 384 -12.26 7.73 9.39
C VAL A 384 -11.30 8.18 8.30
N ALA A 385 -9.98 7.97 8.45
CA ALA A 385 -9.01 8.29 7.40
C ALA A 385 -9.23 7.50 6.10
N ALA A 386 -9.40 6.18 6.17
CA ALA A 386 -9.64 5.31 5.00
C ALA A 386 -10.94 5.65 4.28
N ALA A 387 -11.96 6.06 5.03
CA ALA A 387 -13.21 6.51 4.42
C ALA A 387 -13.11 7.93 3.85
N LEU A 388 -12.35 8.83 4.47
CA LEU A 388 -12.01 10.13 3.87
C LEU A 388 -11.20 9.93 2.58
N ASP A 389 -10.27 8.98 2.55
CA ASP A 389 -9.53 8.61 1.33
C ASP A 389 -10.46 7.99 0.29
N GLY A 390 -11.40 7.14 0.71
CA GLY A 390 -12.44 6.61 -0.17
C GLY A 390 -13.37 7.68 -0.74
N ILE A 391 -13.65 8.76 0.01
CA ILE A 391 -14.40 9.92 -0.49
C ILE A 391 -13.54 10.71 -1.49
N ARG A 392 -12.26 10.97 -1.17
CA ARG A 392 -11.33 11.65 -2.08
C ARG A 392 -11.11 10.89 -3.39
N LEU A 393 -11.00 9.57 -3.34
CA LEU A 393 -10.89 8.73 -4.54
C LEU A 393 -12.15 8.81 -5.42
N ARG A 394 -13.34 8.86 -4.81
CA ARG A 394 -14.59 9.08 -5.57
C ARG A 394 -14.63 10.44 -6.24
N LEU A 395 -14.17 11.49 -5.55
CA LEU A 395 -14.01 12.81 -6.19
C LEU A 395 -13.05 12.72 -7.38
N LEU A 396 -11.90 12.05 -7.22
CA LEU A 396 -10.95 11.84 -8.32
C LEU A 396 -11.51 10.97 -9.45
N ALA A 397 -12.41 10.04 -9.15
CA ALA A 397 -13.11 9.22 -10.15
C ALA A 397 -14.22 10.00 -10.89
N GLY A 398 -14.58 11.20 -10.43
CA GLY A 398 -15.72 11.96 -10.96
C GLY A 398 -17.07 11.45 -10.46
N GLU A 399 -17.10 10.83 -9.28
CA GLU A 399 -18.31 10.32 -8.62
C GLU A 399 -18.76 11.29 -7.51
N GLY A 400 -19.01 12.56 -7.86
CA GLY A 400 -19.20 13.63 -6.88
C GLY A 400 -20.43 13.44 -6.00
N ALA A 401 -21.54 12.95 -6.58
CA ALA A 401 -22.76 12.64 -5.82
C ALA A 401 -22.53 11.53 -4.78
N LEU A 402 -21.83 10.45 -5.16
CA LEU A 402 -21.51 9.35 -4.25
C LEU A 402 -20.53 9.78 -3.16
N ALA A 403 -19.59 10.68 -3.48
CA ALA A 403 -18.69 11.27 -2.51
C ALA A 403 -19.45 12.10 -1.46
N LEU A 404 -20.42 12.92 -1.89
CA LEU A 404 -21.28 13.70 -1.00
C LEU A 404 -22.16 12.83 -0.10
N ASP A 405 -22.79 11.80 -0.65
CA ASP A 405 -23.61 10.86 0.12
C ASP A 405 -22.77 10.14 1.19
N ALA A 406 -21.58 9.68 0.81
CA ALA A 406 -20.65 9.03 1.73
C ALA A 406 -20.15 9.99 2.82
N ALA A 407 -19.86 11.24 2.47
CA ALA A 407 -19.42 12.27 3.41
C ALA A 407 -20.55 12.68 4.39
N GLY A 408 -21.79 12.78 3.91
CA GLY A 408 -22.96 13.04 4.75
C GLY A 408 -23.23 11.92 5.76
N ALA A 409 -23.18 10.67 5.30
CA ALA A 409 -23.31 9.50 6.16
C ALA A 409 -22.21 9.44 7.24
N LEU A 410 -21.00 9.83 6.88
CA LEU A 410 -19.86 9.94 7.79
C LEU A 410 -20.09 10.99 8.89
N VAL A 411 -20.51 12.20 8.52
CA VAL A 411 -20.82 13.26 9.49
C VAL A 411 -21.92 12.82 10.45
N ALA A 412 -23.00 12.21 9.93
CA ALA A 412 -24.10 11.71 10.75
C ALA A 412 -23.60 10.65 11.75
N GLY A 413 -22.85 9.65 11.28
CA GLY A 413 -22.31 8.59 12.13
C GLY A 413 -21.34 9.09 13.20
N CYS A 414 -20.54 10.12 12.90
CA CYS A 414 -19.66 10.74 13.91
C CYS A 414 -20.44 11.55 14.96
N ARG A 415 -21.52 12.21 14.56
CA ARG A 415 -22.39 12.96 15.49
C ARG A 415 -23.15 12.02 16.42
N GLU A 416 -23.74 10.94 15.89
CA GLU A 416 -24.47 9.94 16.68
C GLU A 416 -23.60 9.25 17.75
N ARG A 417 -22.29 9.17 17.51
CA ARG A 417 -21.33 8.48 18.39
C ARG A 417 -20.48 9.41 19.24
N GLU A 418 -20.82 10.70 19.25
CA GLU A 418 -20.11 11.74 20.00
C GLU A 418 -18.59 11.80 19.68
N LEU A 419 -18.21 11.43 18.45
CA LEU A 419 -16.82 11.46 17.97
C LEU A 419 -16.40 12.87 17.54
N HIS A 420 -16.65 13.85 18.41
CA HIS A 420 -16.51 15.27 18.09
C HIS A 420 -15.09 15.67 17.69
N GLY A 421 -14.08 14.98 18.24
CA GLY A 421 -12.66 15.18 17.89
C GLY A 421 -12.31 14.85 16.43
N ARG A 422 -13.17 14.15 15.69
CA ARG A 422 -12.93 13.75 14.29
C ARG A 422 -13.67 14.64 13.28
N LEU A 423 -14.63 15.44 13.73
CA LEU A 423 -15.46 16.27 12.87
C LEU A 423 -14.67 17.30 12.05
N PRO A 424 -13.62 17.98 12.54
CA PRO A 424 -12.88 18.95 11.73
C PRO A 424 -12.32 18.38 10.42
N ALA A 425 -11.66 17.21 10.50
CA ALA A 425 -11.08 16.54 9.33
C ALA A 425 -12.15 16.05 8.34
N ILE A 426 -13.33 15.67 8.85
CA ILE A 426 -14.45 15.23 8.01
C ILE A 426 -15.08 16.42 7.31
N LEU A 427 -15.33 17.49 8.05
CA LEU A 427 -15.98 18.71 7.54
C LEU A 427 -15.10 19.43 6.51
N GLU A 428 -13.77 19.28 6.59
CA GLU A 428 -12.82 19.68 5.55
C GLU A 428 -13.14 19.00 4.21
N VAL A 429 -13.21 17.66 4.21
CA VAL A 429 -13.50 16.88 3.00
C VAL A 429 -14.93 17.14 2.49
N VAL A 430 -15.92 17.25 3.39
CA VAL A 430 -17.30 17.61 3.04
C VAL A 430 -17.35 18.96 2.33
N ALA A 431 -16.64 19.96 2.86
CA ALA A 431 -16.58 21.28 2.24
C ALA A 431 -15.93 21.21 0.85
N SER A 432 -14.83 20.47 0.69
CA SER A 432 -14.19 20.21 -0.60
C SER A 432 -15.13 19.55 -1.62
N CYS A 433 -15.90 18.53 -1.21
CA CYS A 433 -16.92 17.89 -2.06
C CYS A 433 -17.98 18.91 -2.53
N HIS A 434 -18.48 19.72 -1.59
CA HIS A 434 -19.48 20.74 -1.92
C HIS A 434 -18.92 21.82 -2.86
N ILE A 435 -17.65 22.20 -2.75
CA ILE A 435 -17.05 23.15 -3.69
C ILE A 435 -17.05 22.57 -5.10
N GLN A 436 -16.60 21.32 -5.28
CA GLN A 436 -16.58 20.68 -6.60
C GLN A 436 -17.98 20.52 -7.19
N ALA A 437 -18.96 20.13 -6.37
CA ALA A 437 -20.35 20.01 -6.79
C ALA A 437 -21.09 21.35 -7.00
N GLY A 438 -20.45 22.51 -6.73
CA GLY A 438 -21.06 23.83 -6.87
C GLY A 438 -21.95 24.27 -5.69
N GLY A 439 -22.00 23.50 -4.60
CA GLY A 439 -22.75 23.78 -3.39
C GLY A 439 -22.05 24.76 -2.43
N TYR A 440 -21.77 25.97 -2.88
CA TYR A 440 -20.87 26.90 -2.16
C TYR A 440 -21.34 27.35 -0.78
N GLU A 441 -22.65 27.49 -0.55
CA GLU A 441 -23.15 27.83 0.79
C GLU A 441 -23.04 26.63 1.75
N ALA A 442 -23.32 25.40 1.28
CA ALA A 442 -23.10 24.20 2.08
C ALA A 442 -21.62 24.00 2.41
N ALA A 443 -20.72 24.26 1.45
CA ALA A 443 -19.27 24.27 1.68
C ALA A 443 -18.87 25.28 2.75
N ARG A 444 -19.42 26.50 2.70
CA ARG A 444 -19.16 27.56 3.69
C ARG A 444 -19.59 27.12 5.08
N THR A 445 -20.80 26.57 5.22
CA THR A 445 -21.33 26.09 6.49
C THR A 445 -20.46 24.97 7.06
N ALA A 446 -20.14 23.94 6.26
CA ALA A 446 -19.29 22.83 6.70
C ALA A 446 -17.88 23.30 7.12
N ALA A 447 -17.25 24.17 6.32
CA ALA A 447 -15.91 24.66 6.63
C ALA A 447 -15.88 25.57 7.89
N ALA A 448 -16.88 26.44 8.07
CA ALA A 448 -16.99 27.28 9.26
C ALA A 448 -17.26 26.44 10.52
N GLU A 449 -18.15 25.47 10.41
CA GLU A 449 -18.47 24.53 11.48
C GLU A 449 -17.24 23.67 11.87
N GLY A 450 -16.46 23.23 10.88
CA GLY A 450 -15.24 22.48 11.11
C GLY A 450 -14.16 23.34 11.78
N LEU A 451 -14.03 24.60 11.36
CA LEU A 451 -13.02 25.52 11.88
C LEU A 451 -13.29 25.87 13.34
N ASP A 452 -14.53 26.21 13.68
CA ASP A 452 -14.96 26.49 15.05
C ASP A 452 -14.62 25.32 15.98
N ARG A 453 -14.86 24.08 15.53
CA ARG A 453 -14.49 22.87 16.29
C ARG A 453 -12.99 22.65 16.39
N ALA A 454 -12.24 22.85 15.30
CA ALA A 454 -10.79 22.72 15.31
C ALA A 454 -10.17 23.70 16.32
N GLU A 455 -10.64 24.95 16.32
CA GLU A 455 -10.23 25.98 17.28
C GLU A 455 -10.58 25.60 18.72
N HIS A 456 -11.80 25.11 18.96
CA HIS A 456 -12.22 24.67 20.30
C HIS A 456 -11.41 23.49 20.83
N LEU A 457 -10.98 22.58 19.95
CA LEU A 457 -10.17 21.41 20.29
C LEU A 457 -8.66 21.69 20.35
N GLY A 458 -8.22 22.90 19.95
CA GLY A 458 -6.79 23.21 19.81
C GLY A 458 -6.10 22.47 18.64
N ASP A 459 -6.86 21.97 17.67
CA ASP A 459 -6.34 21.28 16.48
C ASP A 459 -5.86 22.30 15.43
N THR A 460 -4.61 22.74 15.57
CA THR A 460 -3.99 23.70 14.66
C THR A 460 -3.86 23.17 13.23
N THR A 461 -3.63 21.87 13.08
CA THR A 461 -3.49 21.22 11.77
C THR A 461 -4.83 21.17 11.04
N GLY A 462 -5.89 20.75 11.72
CA GLY A 462 -7.25 20.77 11.18
C GLY A 462 -7.70 22.19 10.82
N ALA A 463 -7.45 23.17 11.70
CA ALA A 463 -7.75 24.57 11.43
C ALA A 463 -7.02 25.10 10.19
N ALA A 464 -5.74 24.75 10.02
CA ALA A 464 -4.95 25.13 8.85
C ALA A 464 -5.52 24.55 7.54
N ARG A 465 -5.94 23.27 7.54
CA ARG A 465 -6.60 22.64 6.38
C ARG A 465 -7.92 23.33 6.02
N LEU A 466 -8.76 23.59 7.01
CA LEU A 466 -10.05 24.28 6.82
C LEU A 466 -9.85 25.72 6.32
N HIS A 467 -8.79 26.40 6.76
CA HIS A 467 -8.40 27.71 6.21
C HIS A 467 -7.97 27.65 4.73
N ALA A 468 -7.34 26.55 4.29
CA ALA A 468 -7.01 26.34 2.89
C ALA A 468 -8.27 26.11 2.04
N VAL A 469 -9.21 25.30 2.53
CA VAL A 469 -10.51 25.08 1.85
C VAL A 469 -11.35 26.37 1.78
N LEU A 470 -11.37 27.18 2.84
CA LEU A 470 -12.01 28.50 2.82
C LEU A 470 -11.35 29.46 1.82
N ALA A 471 -10.02 29.36 1.64
CA ALA A 471 -9.32 30.13 0.62
C ALA A 471 -9.75 29.72 -0.78
N TRP A 472 -9.87 28.42 -1.03
CA TRP A 472 -10.36 27.89 -2.31
C TRP A 472 -11.79 28.36 -2.58
N LEU A 473 -12.68 28.26 -1.61
CA LEU A 473 -14.05 28.79 -1.73
C LEU A 473 -14.06 30.30 -2.03
N ALA A 474 -13.18 31.07 -1.38
CA ALA A 474 -13.03 32.50 -1.65
C ALA A 474 -12.50 32.78 -3.07
N ALA A 475 -11.58 31.97 -3.59
CA ALA A 475 -11.04 32.09 -4.94
C ALA A 475 -12.13 31.90 -6.01
N VAL A 476 -13.04 30.94 -5.83
CA VAL A 476 -14.13 30.70 -6.78
C VAL A 476 -15.27 31.71 -6.64
N THR A 477 -15.61 32.13 -5.42
CA THR A 477 -16.75 33.04 -5.17
C THR A 477 -16.39 34.53 -5.26
N GLY A 478 -15.11 34.89 -5.16
CA GLY A 478 -14.65 36.27 -4.99
C GLY A 478 -14.82 36.83 -3.59
N ALA A 479 -15.07 35.98 -2.59
CA ALA A 479 -15.11 36.39 -1.19
C ALA A 479 -13.72 36.81 -0.68
N ALA A 480 -13.68 37.54 0.44
CA ALA A 480 -12.42 37.84 1.09
C ALA A 480 -11.78 36.55 1.64
N VAL A 481 -10.51 36.31 1.28
CA VAL A 481 -9.75 35.19 1.81
C VAL A 481 -9.45 35.45 3.28
N PRO A 482 -9.73 34.51 4.21
CA PRO A 482 -9.36 34.67 5.61
C PRO A 482 -7.84 34.82 5.75
N ALA A 483 -7.36 35.76 6.56
CA ALA A 483 -5.93 35.94 6.82
C ALA A 483 -5.31 34.64 7.35
N GLY A 484 -4.07 34.34 6.94
CA GLY A 484 -3.33 33.19 7.45
C GLY A 484 -3.06 33.37 8.95
N ARG A 485 -3.64 32.48 9.77
CA ARG A 485 -3.53 32.50 11.23
C ARG A 485 -2.73 31.33 11.81
N TYR A 486 -2.47 30.31 10.99
CA TYR A 486 -1.85 29.06 11.41
C TYR A 486 -0.60 28.79 10.61
N GLU A 487 0.41 28.23 11.27
CA GLU A 487 1.57 27.67 10.57
C GLU A 487 1.13 26.46 9.75
N LEU A 488 1.60 26.41 8.51
CA LEU A 488 1.35 25.31 7.60
C LEU A 488 2.58 24.42 7.68
N GLU A 489 2.49 23.23 8.27
CA GLU A 489 3.57 22.24 8.28
C GLU A 489 3.45 21.30 7.07
N ASP A 490 2.22 20.98 6.68
CA ASP A 490 1.88 20.07 5.58
C ASP A 490 2.04 20.77 4.22
N ASP A 491 2.87 20.18 3.34
CA ASP A 491 3.20 20.71 2.02
C ASP A 491 2.00 20.71 1.06
N GLU A 492 1.09 19.74 1.15
CA GLU A 492 -0.13 19.72 0.32
C GLU A 492 -1.07 20.85 0.71
N VAL A 493 -1.23 21.09 2.02
CA VAL A 493 -2.07 22.17 2.55
C VAL A 493 -1.47 23.53 2.19
N ARG A 494 -0.14 23.65 2.27
CA ARG A 494 0.59 24.85 1.83
C ARG A 494 0.39 25.12 0.35
N ALA A 495 0.49 24.08 -0.49
CA ALA A 495 0.29 24.18 -1.93
C ALA A 495 -1.15 24.57 -2.29
N LEU A 496 -2.16 23.92 -1.67
CA LEU A 496 -3.57 24.24 -1.87
C LEU A 496 -3.87 25.69 -1.51
N ARG A 497 -3.37 26.14 -0.35
CA ARG A 497 -3.56 27.53 0.10
C ARG A 497 -2.87 28.52 -0.84
N ALA A 498 -1.63 28.24 -1.25
CA ALA A 498 -0.87 29.09 -2.15
C ALA A 498 -1.55 29.23 -3.52
N TRP A 499 -2.04 28.11 -4.08
CA TRP A 499 -2.85 28.11 -5.30
C TRP A 499 -4.12 28.94 -5.13
N ALA A 500 -4.91 28.69 -4.08
CA ALA A 500 -6.19 29.36 -3.88
C ALA A 500 -6.05 30.89 -3.77
N GLU A 501 -5.05 31.37 -3.03
CA GLU A 501 -4.74 32.81 -2.96
C GLU A 501 -4.35 33.38 -4.33
N GLY A 502 -3.49 32.67 -5.07
CA GLY A 502 -3.08 33.06 -6.42
C GLY A 502 -4.25 33.07 -7.41
N ALA A 503 -5.13 32.07 -7.35
CA ALA A 503 -6.33 31.96 -8.17
C ALA A 503 -7.32 33.10 -7.87
N GLY A 504 -7.46 33.49 -6.60
CA GLY A 504 -8.27 34.65 -6.21
C GLY A 504 -7.72 35.99 -6.73
N ASP A 505 -6.39 36.16 -6.73
CA ASP A 505 -5.73 37.34 -7.32
C ASP A 505 -5.85 37.35 -8.84
N ALA A 506 -5.66 36.19 -9.48
CA ALA A 506 -5.85 36.00 -10.92
C ALA A 506 -7.28 36.28 -11.37
N ALA A 507 -8.28 35.85 -10.59
CA ALA A 507 -9.69 36.14 -10.83
C ALA A 507 -9.99 37.65 -10.80
N ARG A 508 -9.20 38.44 -10.05
CA ARG A 508 -9.25 39.92 -10.03
C ARG A 508 -8.35 40.57 -11.08
N GLY A 509 -7.67 39.80 -11.92
CA GLY A 509 -6.83 40.26 -13.02
C GLY A 509 -5.33 40.30 -12.72
N ASP A 510 -4.87 39.97 -11.52
CA ASP A 510 -3.44 39.93 -11.17
C ASP A 510 -2.84 38.54 -11.41
N TRP A 511 -2.59 38.22 -12.68
CA TRP A 511 -1.99 36.95 -13.12
C TRP A 511 -0.53 36.78 -12.68
N SER A 512 0.16 37.88 -12.37
CA SER A 512 1.59 37.88 -12.02
C SER A 512 1.83 37.18 -10.67
N ARG A 513 0.94 37.42 -9.70
CA ARG A 513 0.98 36.77 -8.38
C ARG A 513 0.75 35.27 -8.47
N MET A 514 -0.17 34.83 -9.32
CA MET A 514 -0.42 33.41 -9.55
C MET A 514 0.80 32.70 -10.15
N ARG A 515 1.48 33.33 -11.13
CA ARG A 515 2.72 32.79 -11.70
C ARG A 515 3.81 32.57 -10.64
N GLY A 516 3.91 33.45 -9.65
CA GLY A 516 4.90 33.37 -8.56
C GLY A 516 4.66 32.22 -7.58
N ARG A 517 3.49 31.57 -7.59
CA ARG A 517 3.18 30.45 -6.70
C ARG A 517 3.82 29.14 -7.19
N PRO A 518 4.25 28.24 -6.29
CA PRO A 518 4.79 26.92 -6.66
C PRO A 518 3.82 26.13 -7.55
N LEU A 519 4.36 25.33 -8.48
CA LEU A 519 3.52 24.41 -9.26
C LEU A 519 3.15 23.22 -8.38
N PRO A 520 1.85 22.88 -8.27
CA PRO A 520 1.42 21.72 -7.51
C PRO A 520 1.67 20.42 -8.27
N ASP A 521 1.86 19.34 -7.51
CA ASP A 521 1.98 17.97 -8.01
C ASP A 521 0.79 17.11 -7.53
N GLY A 522 0.75 15.86 -8.01
CA GLY A 522 -0.26 14.89 -7.61
C GLY A 522 -1.69 15.35 -7.91
N PRO A 523 -2.69 14.92 -7.11
CA PRO A 523 -4.10 15.27 -7.31
C PRO A 523 -4.39 16.78 -7.41
N LEU A 524 -3.64 17.61 -6.67
CA LEU A 524 -3.82 19.07 -6.70
C LEU A 524 -3.49 19.66 -8.09
N ALA A 525 -2.62 19.02 -8.87
CA ALA A 525 -2.34 19.44 -10.24
C ALA A 525 -3.60 19.42 -11.12
N LEU A 526 -4.52 18.47 -10.92
CA LEU A 526 -5.77 18.40 -11.68
C LEU A 526 -6.73 19.55 -11.35
N LEU A 527 -6.74 19.98 -10.08
CA LEU A 527 -7.57 21.10 -9.63
C LEU A 527 -6.98 22.46 -10.08
N ALA A 528 -5.67 22.62 -9.92
CA ALA A 528 -4.99 23.90 -10.02
C ALA A 528 -4.35 24.17 -11.40
N GLY A 529 -4.17 23.14 -12.21
CA GLY A 529 -3.35 23.20 -13.41
C GLY A 529 -3.79 24.26 -14.39
N LEU A 530 -5.10 24.34 -14.68
CA LEU A 530 -5.65 25.28 -15.66
C LEU A 530 -5.37 26.74 -15.29
N ASP A 531 -5.46 27.09 -14.00
CA ASP A 531 -5.18 28.44 -13.51
C ASP A 531 -3.69 28.79 -13.62
N HIS A 532 -2.81 27.84 -13.27
CA HIS A 532 -1.36 28.03 -13.39
C HIS A 532 -0.93 28.21 -14.85
N MET A 533 -1.45 27.39 -15.76
CA MET A 533 -1.17 27.50 -17.19
C MET A 533 -1.73 28.80 -17.76
N GLU A 534 -2.95 29.20 -17.41
CA GLU A 534 -3.53 30.45 -17.89
C GLU A 534 -2.72 31.66 -17.41
N ALA A 535 -2.33 31.68 -16.14
CA ALA A 535 -1.46 32.72 -15.60
C ALA A 535 -0.12 32.78 -16.33
N ALA A 536 0.53 31.63 -16.52
CA ALA A 536 1.80 31.52 -17.23
C ALA A 536 1.69 32.00 -18.69
N MET A 537 0.64 31.60 -19.41
CA MET A 537 0.38 32.03 -20.78
C MET A 537 0.12 33.54 -20.89
N ARG A 538 -0.57 34.16 -19.92
CA ARG A 538 -0.81 35.61 -19.91
C ARG A 538 0.43 36.44 -19.64
N VAL A 539 1.35 35.94 -18.83
CA VAL A 539 2.61 36.64 -18.53
C VAL A 539 3.75 36.25 -19.49
N GLY A 540 3.48 35.40 -20.48
CA GLY A 540 4.44 35.00 -21.51
C GLY A 540 5.43 33.90 -21.09
N ASP A 541 5.21 33.21 -19.96
CA ASP A 541 6.07 32.14 -19.47
C ASP A 541 5.61 30.76 -20.00
N ARG A 542 5.94 30.50 -21.27
CA ARG A 542 5.49 29.29 -21.95
C ARG A 542 6.12 28.01 -21.38
N ALA A 543 7.37 28.08 -20.94
CA ALA A 543 8.08 26.96 -20.32
C ALA A 543 7.36 26.47 -19.04
N ARG A 544 6.89 27.41 -18.21
CA ARG A 544 6.11 27.08 -17.01
C ARG A 544 4.73 26.50 -17.34
N ALA A 545 4.08 26.99 -18.39
CA ALA A 545 2.81 26.43 -18.86
C ALA A 545 2.99 24.97 -19.33
N ASP A 546 4.03 24.69 -20.11
CA ASP A 546 4.34 23.34 -20.59
C ASP A 546 4.75 22.40 -19.45
N GLU A 547 5.47 22.89 -18.44
CA GLU A 547 5.77 22.13 -17.22
C GLU A 547 4.51 21.73 -16.46
N MET A 548 3.58 22.67 -16.25
CA MET A 548 2.31 22.38 -15.59
C MET A 548 1.46 21.41 -16.41
N CYS A 549 1.46 21.53 -17.75
CA CYS A 549 0.79 20.59 -18.65
C CYS A 549 1.28 19.15 -18.45
N ARG A 550 2.60 18.93 -18.39
CA ARG A 550 3.19 17.60 -18.11
C ARG A 550 2.78 17.04 -16.75
N ARG A 551 2.70 17.88 -15.71
CA ARG A 551 2.24 17.46 -14.37
C ARG A 551 0.77 17.04 -14.39
N VAL A 552 -0.09 17.80 -15.08
CA VAL A 552 -1.51 17.45 -15.27
C VAL A 552 -1.64 16.13 -16.02
N GLU A 553 -0.89 15.93 -17.10
CA GLU A 553 -0.88 14.68 -17.88
C GLU A 553 -0.46 13.48 -17.04
N ALA A 554 0.62 13.62 -16.27
CA ALA A 554 1.13 12.56 -15.40
C ALA A 554 0.08 12.17 -14.33
N THR A 555 -0.54 13.15 -13.67
CA THR A 555 -1.58 12.87 -12.68
C THR A 555 -2.85 12.31 -13.33
N ALA A 556 -3.28 12.84 -14.48
CA ALA A 556 -4.46 12.36 -15.19
C ALA A 556 -4.30 10.89 -15.61
N ALA A 557 -3.11 10.52 -16.11
CA ALA A 557 -2.78 9.14 -16.43
C ALA A 557 -2.80 8.22 -15.19
N ALA A 558 -2.36 8.72 -14.03
CA ALA A 558 -2.39 7.95 -12.78
C ALA A 558 -3.82 7.77 -12.21
N VAL A 559 -4.69 8.76 -12.38
CA VAL A 559 -6.09 8.71 -11.91
C VAL A 559 -6.99 7.90 -12.85
N ALA A 560 -6.76 7.99 -14.17
CA ALA A 560 -7.49 7.26 -15.21
C ALA A 560 -9.02 7.47 -15.22
N ALA A 561 -9.50 8.64 -14.77
CA ALA A 561 -10.93 8.97 -14.75
C ALA A 561 -11.37 9.74 -16.03
N PRO A 562 -12.57 9.51 -16.57
CA PRO A 562 -13.01 10.09 -17.85
C PRO A 562 -12.93 11.62 -17.92
N TRP A 563 -13.27 12.33 -16.84
CA TRP A 563 -13.24 13.79 -16.79
C TRP A 563 -11.82 14.36 -16.92
N THR A 564 -10.79 13.60 -16.51
CA THR A 564 -9.39 14.05 -16.60
C THR A 564 -8.91 14.16 -18.05
N ALA A 565 -9.45 13.36 -18.97
CA ALA A 565 -9.16 13.47 -20.40
C ALA A 565 -9.68 14.79 -21.00
N THR A 566 -10.87 15.23 -20.57
CA THR A 566 -11.43 16.53 -20.93
C THR A 566 -10.55 17.66 -20.39
N LEU A 567 -10.08 17.56 -19.15
CA LEU A 567 -9.15 18.54 -18.58
C LEU A 567 -7.85 18.60 -19.38
N VAL A 568 -7.19 17.46 -19.64
CA VAL A 568 -5.96 17.40 -20.44
C VAL A 568 -6.16 18.03 -21.81
N SER A 569 -7.27 17.74 -22.48
CA SER A 569 -7.61 18.35 -23.77
C SER A 569 -7.75 19.88 -23.69
N ARG A 570 -8.36 20.41 -22.60
CA ARG A 570 -8.40 21.87 -22.33
C ARG A 570 -7.01 22.46 -22.11
N CYS A 571 -6.12 21.72 -21.42
CA CYS A 571 -4.74 22.14 -21.17
C CYS A 571 -3.93 22.22 -22.48
N HIS A 572 -4.06 21.22 -23.36
CA HIS A 572 -3.46 21.24 -24.69
C HIS A 572 -4.00 22.39 -25.54
N ALA A 573 -5.31 22.61 -25.54
CA ALA A 573 -5.92 23.70 -26.29
C ALA A 573 -5.46 25.09 -25.81
N LEU A 574 -5.30 25.27 -24.49
CA LEU A 574 -4.80 26.52 -23.89
C LEU A 574 -3.34 26.81 -24.28
N THR A 575 -2.50 25.80 -24.34
CA THR A 575 -1.07 25.91 -24.71
C THR A 575 -0.82 25.92 -26.23
N GLY A 576 -1.84 25.59 -27.02
CA GLY A 576 -1.82 25.62 -28.49
C GLY A 576 -1.46 24.28 -29.14
N HIS A 577 -1.54 23.17 -28.41
CA HIS A 577 -1.17 21.82 -28.84
C HIS A 577 -2.35 20.93 -29.23
N GLY A 578 -3.58 21.46 -29.29
CA GLY A 578 -4.76 20.69 -29.66
C GLY A 578 -6.03 21.53 -29.87
N PRO A 579 -7.11 20.92 -30.37
CA PRO A 579 -8.41 21.57 -30.47
C PRO A 579 -9.06 21.73 -29.09
N TRP A 580 -9.93 22.72 -28.94
CA TRP A 580 -10.77 22.83 -27.75
C TRP A 580 -11.79 21.69 -27.72
N PRO A 581 -11.88 20.91 -26.62
CA PRO A 581 -12.89 19.88 -26.49
C PRO A 581 -14.28 20.51 -26.35
N GLU A 582 -15.31 19.83 -26.84
CA GLU A 582 -16.69 20.17 -26.48
C GLU A 582 -16.93 19.85 -24.99
N PRO A 583 -17.84 20.56 -24.31
CA PRO A 583 -18.21 20.24 -22.94
C PRO A 583 -18.76 18.81 -22.85
N ALA A 584 -18.24 17.99 -21.93
CA ALA A 584 -18.76 16.65 -21.72
C ALA A 584 -20.15 16.72 -21.06
N GLU A 585 -21.08 15.87 -21.50
CA GLU A 585 -22.34 15.65 -20.78
C GLU A 585 -22.06 14.94 -19.45
N GLY A 586 -22.66 15.41 -18.36
CA GLY A 586 -22.49 14.79 -17.03
C GLY A 586 -21.17 15.12 -16.31
N GLU A 587 -20.48 16.21 -16.67
CA GLU A 587 -19.30 16.69 -15.92
C GLU A 587 -19.70 17.17 -14.51
N ASP A 588 -19.25 16.44 -13.47
CA ASP A 588 -19.47 16.69 -12.04
C ASP A 588 -18.65 17.88 -11.47
N ASP A 589 -18.14 18.76 -12.34
CA ASP A 589 -17.47 20.02 -11.98
C ASP A 589 -18.07 21.19 -12.77
N PRO A 590 -19.16 21.79 -12.26
CA PRO A 590 -19.81 22.94 -12.92
C PRO A 590 -18.87 24.14 -13.09
N PHE A 591 -17.96 24.36 -12.13
CA PHE A 591 -17.03 25.49 -12.19
C PHE A 591 -15.98 25.30 -13.28
N GLY A 592 -15.35 24.13 -13.34
CA GLY A 592 -14.40 23.76 -14.39
C GLY A 592 -15.03 23.79 -15.78
N ARG A 593 -16.27 23.34 -15.92
CA ARG A 593 -17.04 23.49 -17.17
C ARG A 593 -17.19 24.96 -17.57
N GLY A 594 -17.58 25.83 -16.63
CA GLY A 594 -17.68 27.27 -16.87
C GLY A 594 -16.35 27.89 -17.29
N ARG A 595 -15.25 27.48 -16.65
CA ARG A 595 -13.88 27.93 -16.98
C ARG A 595 -13.45 27.47 -18.38
N GLY A 596 -13.73 26.22 -18.74
CA GLY A 596 -13.48 25.68 -20.07
C GLY A 596 -14.24 26.44 -21.17
N LEU A 597 -15.53 26.73 -20.95
CA LEU A 597 -16.36 27.52 -21.86
C LEU A 597 -15.82 28.96 -22.03
N LEU A 598 -15.41 29.61 -20.94
CA LEU A 598 -14.82 30.94 -20.98
C LEU A 598 -13.55 30.96 -21.83
N LEU A 599 -12.63 30.03 -21.61
CA LEU A 599 -11.36 29.97 -22.37
C LEU A 599 -11.56 29.58 -23.83
N HIS A 600 -12.48 28.66 -24.11
CA HIS A 600 -12.86 28.31 -25.48
C HIS A 600 -13.46 29.53 -26.20
N GLY A 601 -14.33 30.29 -25.54
CA GLY A 601 -14.88 31.55 -26.06
C GLY A 601 -13.79 32.57 -26.39
N GLU A 602 -12.80 32.74 -25.50
CA GLU A 602 -11.66 33.65 -25.74
C GLU A 602 -10.82 33.20 -26.95
N TRP A 603 -10.58 31.91 -27.11
CA TRP A 603 -9.90 31.37 -28.29
C TRP A 603 -10.70 31.56 -29.58
N LEU A 604 -12.02 31.33 -29.56
CA LEU A 604 -12.91 31.57 -30.71
C LEU A 604 -12.92 33.04 -31.10
N ARG A 605 -12.95 33.95 -30.12
CA ARG A 605 -12.87 35.40 -30.33
C ARG A 605 -11.55 35.79 -30.98
N ARG A 606 -10.41 35.28 -30.49
CA ARG A 606 -9.08 35.47 -31.12
C ARG A 606 -9.03 34.93 -32.56
N SER A 607 -9.75 33.85 -32.82
CA SER A 607 -9.92 33.24 -34.14
C SER A 607 -10.98 33.92 -35.02
N ARG A 608 -11.47 35.10 -34.62
CA ARG A 608 -12.50 35.91 -35.32
C ARG A 608 -13.87 35.25 -35.48
N ARG A 609 -14.19 34.20 -34.70
CA ARG A 609 -15.48 33.49 -34.70
C ARG A 609 -16.44 34.04 -33.64
N ARG A 610 -16.86 35.30 -33.78
CA ARG A 610 -17.60 36.06 -32.73
C ARG A 610 -18.93 35.42 -32.31
N GLY A 611 -19.74 34.92 -33.24
CA GLY A 611 -21.03 34.30 -32.91
C GLY A 611 -20.87 33.02 -32.07
N ALA A 612 -19.92 32.16 -32.43
CA ALA A 612 -19.59 30.98 -31.66
C ALA A 612 -19.00 31.34 -30.28
N ALA A 613 -18.17 32.39 -30.22
CA ALA A 613 -17.63 32.88 -28.95
C ALA A 613 -18.74 33.39 -28.02
N ALA A 614 -19.70 34.16 -28.54
CA ALA A 614 -20.84 34.68 -27.78
C ALA A 614 -21.70 33.55 -27.19
N ALA A 615 -21.94 32.47 -27.94
CA ALA A 615 -22.66 31.30 -27.42
C ALA A 615 -21.93 30.68 -26.22
N ARG A 616 -20.61 30.44 -26.33
CA ARG A 616 -19.79 29.89 -25.25
C ARG A 616 -19.75 30.80 -24.02
N PHE A 617 -19.63 32.11 -24.21
CA PHE A 617 -19.68 33.07 -23.09
C PHE A 617 -21.06 33.12 -22.43
N GLY A 618 -22.15 33.03 -23.20
CA GLY A 618 -23.51 32.97 -22.65
C GLY A 618 -23.72 31.75 -21.74
N GLU A 619 -23.25 30.57 -22.16
CA GLU A 619 -23.28 29.36 -21.32
C GLU A 619 -22.43 29.52 -20.04
N ALA A 620 -21.24 30.11 -20.16
CA ALA A 620 -20.37 30.38 -19.00
C ALA A 620 -21.02 31.37 -18.01
N VAL A 621 -21.66 32.44 -18.51
CA VAL A 621 -22.42 33.40 -17.70
C VAL A 621 -23.52 32.69 -16.90
N ALA A 622 -24.31 31.84 -17.57
CA ALA A 622 -25.39 31.10 -16.90
C ALA A 622 -24.87 30.16 -15.79
N ILE A 623 -23.72 29.52 -16.02
CA ILE A 623 -23.06 28.67 -15.01
C ILE A 623 -22.57 29.50 -13.83
N PHE A 624 -21.76 30.54 -14.07
CA PHE A 624 -21.17 31.34 -12.99
C PHE A 624 -22.21 32.12 -12.19
N GLU A 625 -23.31 32.55 -12.81
CA GLU A 625 -24.42 33.19 -12.14
C GLU A 625 -25.17 32.24 -11.20
N ARG A 626 -25.44 31.00 -11.63
CA ARG A 626 -26.04 29.98 -10.75
C ARG A 626 -25.13 29.62 -9.57
N LEU A 627 -23.83 29.55 -9.81
CA LEU A 627 -22.84 29.22 -8.77
C LEU A 627 -22.57 30.40 -7.82
N GLY A 628 -22.80 31.65 -8.24
CA GLY A 628 -22.37 32.83 -7.47
C GLY A 628 -20.86 33.09 -7.55
N ALA A 629 -20.23 32.67 -8.65
CA ALA A 629 -18.80 32.88 -8.93
C ALA A 629 -18.56 34.28 -9.53
N TRP A 630 -18.71 35.32 -8.71
CA TRP A 630 -18.81 36.72 -9.17
C TRP A 630 -17.65 37.23 -10.03
N PRO A 631 -16.35 37.02 -9.69
CA PRO A 631 -15.25 37.51 -10.52
C PRO A 631 -15.27 36.89 -11.93
N TRP A 632 -15.61 35.62 -12.01
CA TRP A 632 -15.69 34.87 -13.27
C TRP A 632 -16.91 35.26 -14.10
N LEU A 633 -18.03 35.52 -13.44
CA LEU A 633 -19.23 36.07 -14.06
C LEU A 633 -18.97 37.45 -14.68
N GLU A 634 -18.32 38.35 -13.94
CA GLU A 634 -17.98 39.68 -14.44
C GLU A 634 -17.08 39.61 -15.67
N ARG A 635 -16.05 38.76 -15.62
CA ARG A 635 -15.16 38.53 -16.76
C ARG A 635 -15.92 37.95 -17.96
N ALA A 636 -16.75 36.93 -17.77
CA ALA A 636 -17.54 36.33 -18.84
C ALA A 636 -18.52 37.33 -19.48
N ARG A 637 -19.15 38.21 -18.68
CA ARG A 637 -20.02 39.29 -19.18
C ARG A 637 -19.23 40.34 -19.96
N ALA A 638 -18.03 40.70 -19.52
CA ALA A 638 -17.17 41.63 -20.24
C ALA A 638 -16.76 41.06 -21.60
N GLU A 639 -16.35 39.78 -21.64
CA GLU A 639 -16.00 39.08 -22.88
C GLU A 639 -17.20 38.92 -23.84
N LEU A 640 -18.39 38.60 -23.31
CA LEU A 640 -19.64 38.56 -24.08
C LEU A 640 -19.97 39.93 -24.68
N SER A 641 -19.85 41.00 -23.89
CA SER A 641 -20.08 42.38 -24.36
C SER A 641 -19.09 42.78 -25.45
N ALA A 642 -17.82 42.38 -25.32
CA ALA A 642 -16.77 42.65 -26.30
C ALA A 642 -16.96 41.92 -27.65
N CYS A 643 -17.86 40.94 -27.72
CA CYS A 643 -18.23 40.29 -28.99
C CYS A 643 -19.18 41.12 -29.85
N GLY A 644 -19.84 42.14 -29.27
CA GLY A 644 -20.58 43.25 -29.89
C GLY A 644 -21.25 43.05 -31.26
N GLY A 645 -22.59 43.12 -31.29
CA GLY A 645 -23.37 43.48 -32.48
C GLY A 645 -24.83 42.99 -32.47
N GLU A 646 -25.79 43.90 -32.28
CA GLU A 646 -27.27 43.80 -32.44
C GLU A 646 -28.11 42.90 -31.50
N ALA A 647 -27.61 41.79 -30.96
CA ALA A 647 -28.43 40.95 -30.06
C ALA A 647 -28.71 41.58 -28.68
N ALA A 648 -27.88 42.53 -28.23
CA ALA A 648 -28.12 43.28 -26.99
C ALA A 648 -29.22 44.35 -27.09
N ARG A 649 -29.83 44.52 -28.29
CA ARG A 649 -30.96 45.43 -28.51
C ARG A 649 -32.31 44.71 -28.60
N MET A 650 -32.34 43.37 -28.50
CA MET A 650 -33.55 42.57 -28.70
C MET A 650 -34.12 41.87 -27.45
N ASP A 651 -33.55 42.09 -26.27
CA ASP A 651 -34.17 41.72 -24.98
C ASP A 651 -34.20 42.90 -23.99
N ALA A 652 -34.55 44.09 -24.49
CA ALA A 652 -35.15 45.11 -23.63
C ALA A 652 -36.58 44.69 -23.29
N ALA A 653 -36.73 43.65 -22.47
CA ALA A 653 -37.90 43.55 -21.61
C ALA A 653 -37.99 44.86 -20.80
N PRO A 654 -39.20 45.38 -20.51
CA PRO A 654 -39.35 46.64 -19.79
C PRO A 654 -38.53 46.55 -18.51
N VAL A 655 -37.58 47.47 -18.31
CA VAL A 655 -36.85 47.57 -17.06
C VAL A 655 -37.92 47.69 -15.97
N ALA A 656 -38.10 46.63 -15.18
CA ALA A 656 -39.05 46.65 -14.09
C ALA A 656 -38.74 47.88 -13.22
N PRO A 657 -39.76 48.67 -12.83
CA PRO A 657 -39.53 49.87 -12.04
C PRO A 657 -38.72 49.53 -10.78
N LEU A 658 -37.99 50.52 -10.27
CA LEU A 658 -37.30 50.37 -8.99
C LEU A 658 -38.28 49.86 -7.94
N THR A 659 -37.91 48.83 -7.20
CA THR A 659 -38.72 48.44 -6.05
C THR A 659 -38.73 49.58 -5.03
N PRO A 660 -39.75 49.70 -4.17
CA PRO A 660 -39.79 50.75 -3.15
C PRO A 660 -38.51 50.83 -2.31
N GLN A 661 -37.88 49.68 -2.06
CA GLN A 661 -36.64 49.56 -1.30
C GLN A 661 -35.40 50.00 -2.11
N GLU A 662 -35.32 49.64 -3.39
CA GLU A 662 -34.28 50.13 -4.30
C GLU A 662 -34.36 51.65 -4.48
N LEU A 663 -35.57 52.20 -4.61
CA LEU A 663 -35.80 53.64 -4.73
C LEU A 663 -35.38 54.39 -3.47
N ARG A 664 -35.72 53.86 -2.29
CA ARG A 664 -35.37 54.47 -1.00
C ARG A 664 -33.85 54.48 -0.76
N VAL A 665 -33.18 53.38 -1.10
CA VAL A 665 -31.71 53.28 -1.07
C VAL A 665 -31.06 54.22 -2.09
N ALA A 666 -31.58 54.27 -3.33
CA ALA A 666 -31.07 55.12 -4.39
C ALA A 666 -31.19 56.62 -4.05
N ARG A 667 -32.29 57.06 -3.42
CA ARG A 667 -32.48 58.45 -2.99
C ARG A 667 -31.48 58.87 -1.92
N LEU A 668 -31.30 58.05 -0.89
CA LEU A 668 -30.32 58.34 0.16
C LEU A 668 -28.89 58.36 -0.41
N ALA A 669 -28.60 57.50 -1.39
CA ALA A 669 -27.32 57.51 -2.08
C ALA A 669 -27.13 58.74 -2.98
N ALA A 670 -28.17 59.18 -3.69
CA ALA A 670 -28.15 60.40 -4.51
C ALA A 670 -27.95 61.66 -3.63
N ALA A 671 -28.45 61.64 -2.39
CA ALA A 671 -28.24 62.69 -1.40
C ALA A 671 -26.85 62.65 -0.70
N GLY A 672 -25.96 61.72 -1.09
CA GLY A 672 -24.59 61.65 -0.59
C GLY A 672 -24.36 60.71 0.59
N ALA A 673 -25.38 60.04 1.14
CA ALA A 673 -25.23 59.17 2.31
C ALA A 673 -24.41 57.90 2.00
N THR A 674 -23.41 57.57 2.81
CA THR A 674 -22.58 56.37 2.66
C THR A 674 -23.39 55.08 2.87
N ASN A 675 -22.88 53.95 2.39
CA ASN A 675 -23.57 52.66 2.56
C ASN A 675 -23.81 52.30 4.04
N ARG A 676 -22.97 52.80 4.96
CA ARG A 676 -23.10 52.60 6.41
C ARG A 676 -24.23 53.44 7.01
N GLU A 677 -24.38 54.68 6.56
CA GLU A 677 -25.46 55.59 7.00
C GLU A 677 -26.82 55.16 6.41
N ILE A 678 -26.85 54.70 5.17
CA ILE A 678 -28.06 54.12 4.56
C ILE A 678 -28.46 52.82 5.28
N ALA A 679 -27.48 51.99 5.64
CA ALA A 679 -27.70 50.76 6.39
C ALA A 679 -28.33 51.04 7.77
N GLN A 680 -27.79 52.03 8.50
CA GLN A 680 -28.35 52.45 9.78
C GLN A 680 -29.76 53.05 9.65
N SER A 681 -30.00 53.92 8.66
CA SER A 681 -31.29 54.58 8.49
C SER A 681 -32.42 53.65 8.00
N LEU A 682 -32.08 52.55 7.33
CA LEU A 682 -33.06 51.59 6.80
C LEU A 682 -33.08 50.25 7.57
N ALA A 683 -32.33 50.13 8.67
CA ALA A 683 -32.14 48.88 9.42
C ALA A 683 -31.72 47.69 8.51
N LEU A 684 -30.76 47.94 7.62
CA LEU A 684 -30.18 46.96 6.68
C LEU A 684 -28.69 46.79 6.95
N SER A 685 -28.07 45.73 6.41
CA SER A 685 -26.61 45.62 6.41
C SER A 685 -25.99 46.50 5.32
N PRO A 686 -24.74 47.02 5.48
CA PRO A 686 -24.04 47.76 4.41
C PRO A 686 -23.90 46.97 3.10
N ARG A 687 -23.83 45.64 3.18
CA ARG A 687 -23.82 44.73 2.02
C ARG A 687 -25.17 44.69 1.30
N THR A 688 -26.27 44.70 2.06
CA THR A 688 -27.64 44.76 1.52
C THR A 688 -27.89 46.11 0.82
N VAL A 689 -27.37 47.21 1.36
CA VAL A 689 -27.40 48.52 0.69
C VAL A 689 -26.63 48.48 -0.63
N GLY A 690 -25.42 47.90 -0.64
CA GLY A 690 -24.63 47.72 -1.86
C GLY A 690 -25.38 46.92 -2.92
N PHE A 691 -26.08 45.86 -2.52
CA PHE A 691 -26.92 45.04 -3.41
C PHE A 691 -28.10 45.82 -4.01
N HIS A 692 -28.80 46.61 -3.20
CA HIS A 692 -29.90 47.45 -3.69
C HIS A 692 -29.39 48.57 -4.62
N LEU A 693 -28.24 49.18 -4.34
CA LEU A 693 -27.61 50.16 -5.22
C LEU A 693 -27.19 49.55 -6.55
N TYR A 694 -26.60 48.35 -6.53
CA TYR A 694 -26.24 47.62 -7.74
C TYR A 694 -27.46 47.37 -8.64
N ARG A 695 -28.58 46.89 -8.06
CA ARG A 695 -29.83 46.72 -8.81
C ARG A 695 -30.40 48.04 -9.32
N ALA A 696 -30.37 49.08 -8.50
CA ALA A 696 -30.85 50.41 -8.88
C ALA A 696 -30.02 51.01 -10.03
N PHE A 697 -28.70 50.86 -10.01
CA PHE A 697 -27.77 51.33 -11.05
C PHE A 697 -28.03 50.64 -12.38
N ARG A 698 -28.24 49.32 -12.37
CA ARG A 698 -28.61 48.55 -13.56
C ARG A 698 -29.95 48.99 -14.14
N LYS A 699 -30.95 49.23 -13.29
CA LYS A 699 -32.29 49.68 -13.72
C LYS A 699 -32.29 51.13 -14.22
N LEU A 700 -31.48 51.99 -13.63
CA LEU A 700 -31.39 53.40 -13.99
C LEU A 700 -30.37 53.67 -15.10
N GLY A 701 -29.54 52.70 -15.48
CA GLY A 701 -28.47 52.91 -16.46
C GLY A 701 -27.45 53.96 -15.99
N VAL A 702 -27.06 53.89 -14.71
CA VAL A 702 -25.99 54.72 -14.13
C VAL A 702 -24.89 53.81 -13.58
N SER A 703 -23.65 54.25 -13.70
CA SER A 703 -22.45 53.50 -13.34
C SER A 703 -21.79 53.98 -12.05
N SER A 704 -22.18 55.18 -11.57
CA SER A 704 -21.60 55.78 -10.38
C SER A 704 -22.63 56.50 -9.51
N ARG A 705 -22.29 56.71 -8.24
CA ARG A 705 -23.09 57.54 -7.33
C ARG A 705 -23.17 59.00 -7.78
N ALA A 706 -22.14 59.50 -8.45
CA ALA A 706 -22.15 60.84 -9.05
C ALA A 706 -23.17 60.93 -10.20
N GLU A 707 -23.23 59.91 -11.06
CA GLU A 707 -24.25 59.81 -12.11
C GLU A 707 -25.66 59.61 -11.55
N LEU A 708 -25.79 58.86 -10.45
CA LEU A 708 -27.05 58.72 -9.73
C LEU A 708 -27.54 60.07 -9.17
N ALA A 709 -26.65 60.86 -8.58
CA ALA A 709 -26.96 62.19 -8.06
C ALA A 709 -27.35 63.19 -9.16
N ALA A 710 -26.84 62.99 -10.38
CA ALA A 710 -27.18 63.80 -11.56
C ALA A 710 -28.51 63.38 -12.24
N ARG A 711 -29.14 62.27 -11.84
CA ARG A 711 -30.41 61.79 -12.41
C ARG A 711 -31.63 62.18 -11.57
N THR A 712 -32.70 62.57 -12.25
CA THR A 712 -34.02 62.72 -11.64
C THR A 712 -34.61 61.34 -11.36
N LEU A 713 -34.70 60.96 -10.07
CA LEU A 713 -35.37 59.74 -9.64
C LEU A 713 -36.90 59.92 -9.68
N PRO A 714 -37.68 58.89 -10.01
CA PRO A 714 -39.15 58.97 -9.99
C PRO A 714 -39.66 59.32 -8.58
N GLY A 715 -40.75 60.09 -8.52
CA GLY A 715 -41.39 60.63 -7.30
C GLY A 715 -41.95 59.58 -6.35
#